data_AF-A0A552UW66-F1
#
_entry.id   AF-A0A552UW66-F1
#
_cell.length_a   1.000
_cell.length_b   1.000
_cell.length_c   1.000
_cell.angle_alpha   90.00
_cell.angle_beta   90.00
_cell.angle_gamma   90.00
#
_symmetry.space_group_name_H-M   'P 1'
#
loop_
_entity.id
_entity.type
_entity.pdbx_description
1 polymer ?
#
loop_
_entity_poly.entity_id
_entity_poly.type
_entity_poly.pdbx_seq_one_letter_code
_entity_poly.pdbx_strand_id
1 'polypeptide(L)'
;MLKYGILWVLLCCVSVVYAQETPTPYKNKKAVAVQDTIRIDSISLNPSYFKLQDIAGKEVDTTNYKVDFTSGTLVFKNGFTSQDSLTVSYLPYPQYLTKKYSIYDANRVVSNDATTGNRYTVTRDALNSYKPFDGLTTSGSITRGITVGNNQNAVVNSNLDLQITGKLSDKVSLRASIQDSNIPLQEGGYSQKLDEFDQIFIEMFSDRWNIRAGDLFLENRQSRFLNFNKKVQGLSTSFNFGKEGNKTSIFAAAALVRGQYARSTFTGQEGNQGPYKLTGNNGELYVLVISGSERVYVNGILLERGESNDYIIDYNAGEIIFTSLFPITSEMRINVEYQYTQQNFTRFVTYGGVTHERDSWSIGGYVYSESDMKNQPLQQNLSEEQVATLQQAGDDVTQMTAPSAYVDTYSENKVLYRKTFAGGIEVFEYSNDSLETLYNVRFSLVGNNQGNYILSNGAAISRIYEYITPISGIPQGNYEPVISLTPPSKIQIATVLGKFNPSEKTLIDFEAGISNNDLNLYSPIDDGNNNGLAGKLNARQRLYTNEVWELDAFANYQFVQKDFRTIERLFNIEFNRDWNLTNIITTNNNQSYLVAGTTLRLPKKGQLNYQVEQLDFSSAFNGTRHVVDAQFKFDKLVVQNRGSWLKSDGSYSESKFIRNEALAKYHFGKNWVGGSLRLEDNEEKLKETNLFSALSQRYTEYGAFIGRGDSTKVFVELGYLQRANDSLVDGLLKKVNTSRSYYLKSRLLKTDKSDLTLFVNYRRLKFTDPAFKDEPSLNSRLLYNDRYWDQLVQVTTAYETASGTIAQQEFTYLEVEPGQGVYRWNDYNNNGIQELQEFEVAPFPDQAIYVRVYLPNQVYIGTHQNKFSQSVTLNPGQWQNGTGFKKLLSYFYNQSSYLIDRKIERNAGNFDLNPFSTSENELLGLNSSFRNSLFYNRGKQNHSVTYTYLNNRVKSLLSVGSQDAKTLSHQGQYAHLIQKTWLLSFAGQTTETSSVSDTYGSKNYTINSYLLGPKVSYIFSRNASWDVFYEYQDKKNKIGELETLLQQRLGTSFSYASEKKFTASGEFSLYKNDFKGTETTAAAYQMLQGLQSGQNLTWRLLLQKNLTQFLDININYQGRKSETSKAIHTGSVQLRAYF
;
A
#
# COMPACT_ATOMS: atom_id res chain seq x y z
N MET A 1 -19.98 -7.11 55.09
CA MET A 1 -18.50 -7.17 55.14
C MET A 1 -17.96 -8.34 55.98
N LEU A 2 -18.55 -9.55 55.96
CA LEU A 2 -17.92 -10.73 56.58
C LEU A 2 -18.29 -12.07 55.92
N LYS A 3 -18.60 -12.06 54.62
CA LYS A 3 -18.89 -13.27 53.83
C LYS A 3 -18.01 -13.47 52.58
N TYR A 4 -17.23 -12.46 52.19
CA TYR A 4 -16.31 -12.55 51.05
C TYR A 4 -14.83 -12.65 51.43
N GLY A 5 -14.46 -12.47 52.71
CA GLY A 5 -13.08 -12.59 53.18
C GLY A 5 -12.56 -14.03 53.26
N ILE A 6 -13.44 -15.00 53.54
CA ILE A 6 -13.05 -16.41 53.70
C ILE A 6 -12.71 -17.06 52.35
N LEU A 7 -13.35 -16.63 51.26
CA LEU A 7 -13.05 -17.16 49.91
C LEU A 7 -11.65 -16.72 49.44
N TRP A 8 -11.26 -15.48 49.74
CA TRP A 8 -9.93 -14.96 49.40
C TRP A 8 -8.82 -15.59 50.24
N VAL A 9 -9.08 -15.88 51.52
CA VAL A 9 -8.12 -16.61 52.38
C VAL A 9 -7.98 -18.08 51.93
N LEU A 10 -9.07 -18.74 51.52
CA LEU A 10 -9.01 -20.10 50.97
C LEU A 10 -8.30 -20.15 49.60
N LEU A 11 -8.49 -19.17 48.73
CA LEU A 11 -7.78 -19.07 47.44
C LEU A 11 -6.29 -18.75 47.60
N CYS A 12 -5.91 -17.95 48.61
CA CYS A 12 -4.50 -17.67 48.93
C CYS A 12 -3.80 -18.84 49.66
N CYS A 13 -4.51 -19.63 50.48
CA CYS A 13 -3.89 -20.77 51.16
C CYS A 13 -3.71 -22.00 50.26
N VAL A 14 -4.53 -22.18 49.21
CA VAL A 14 -4.36 -23.31 48.26
C VAL A 14 -3.26 -23.05 47.23
N SER A 15 -2.88 -21.79 46.99
CA SER A 15 -1.84 -21.42 46.03
C SER A 15 -0.41 -21.41 46.60
N VAL A 16 -0.23 -21.64 47.91
CA VAL A 16 1.10 -21.62 48.57
C VAL A 16 1.70 -23.03 48.79
N VAL A 17 0.94 -24.11 48.60
CA VAL A 17 1.45 -25.48 48.86
C VAL A 17 1.89 -26.23 47.59
N TYR A 18 1.66 -25.70 46.39
CA TYR A 18 2.14 -26.30 45.13
C TYR A 18 3.36 -25.63 44.50
N ALA A 19 4.02 -24.71 45.20
CA ALA A 19 5.13 -23.89 44.67
C ALA A 19 6.53 -24.26 45.21
N GLN A 20 6.72 -25.43 45.82
CA GLN A 20 8.04 -25.85 46.35
C GLN A 20 8.46 -27.28 46.02
N GLU A 21 8.07 -27.80 44.87
CA GLU A 21 8.87 -28.81 44.18
C GLU A 21 9.27 -28.25 42.83
N THR A 22 10.47 -27.67 42.73
CA THR A 22 11.11 -27.51 41.42
C THR A 22 11.30 -28.92 40.87
N PRO A 23 10.64 -29.30 39.76
CA PRO A 23 10.86 -30.60 39.15
C PRO A 23 12.28 -30.58 38.59
N THR A 24 13.24 -31.06 39.37
CA THR A 24 14.61 -31.19 38.90
C THR A 24 14.67 -32.41 37.97
N PRO A 25 15.44 -32.34 36.87
CA PRO A 25 15.62 -33.50 36.01
C PRO A 25 16.42 -34.62 36.69
N TYR A 26 17.07 -34.32 37.82
CA TYR A 26 17.84 -35.25 38.63
C TYR A 26 16.93 -35.99 39.61
N LYS A 27 16.98 -37.32 39.60
CA LYS A 27 16.17 -38.16 40.47
C LYS A 27 17.04 -38.91 41.46
N ASN A 28 16.55 -39.04 42.69
CA ASN A 28 17.14 -39.91 43.69
C ASN A 28 16.17 -41.06 43.97
N LYS A 29 16.69 -42.29 43.96
CA LYS A 29 15.93 -43.50 44.30
C LYS A 29 16.67 -44.27 45.37
N LYS A 30 15.96 -44.64 46.44
CA LYS A 30 16.49 -45.57 47.44
C LYS A 30 16.35 -47.00 46.91
N ALA A 31 17.43 -47.76 47.00
CA ALA A 31 17.51 -49.16 46.59
C ALA A 31 18.14 -49.97 47.73
N VAL A 32 17.78 -51.24 47.87
CA VAL A 32 18.38 -52.13 48.86
C VAL A 32 19.03 -53.29 48.10
N ALA A 33 20.30 -53.58 48.38
CA ALA A 33 21.07 -54.63 47.72
C ALA A 33 20.69 -56.04 48.23
N VAL A 34 19.42 -56.42 48.08
CA VAL A 34 18.88 -57.74 48.45
C VAL A 34 18.78 -58.68 47.23
N GLN A 35 18.73 -58.11 46.03
CA GLN A 35 18.71 -58.82 44.76
C GLN A 35 19.93 -58.41 43.94
N ASP A 36 20.39 -59.31 43.09
CA ASP A 36 21.53 -59.10 42.19
C ASP A 36 21.26 -57.98 41.17
N THR A 37 20.02 -57.80 40.71
CA THR A 37 19.65 -56.78 39.74
C THR A 37 18.47 -55.93 40.21
N ILE A 38 18.61 -54.61 40.13
CA ILE A 38 17.57 -53.63 40.49
C ILE A 38 17.30 -52.72 39.30
N ARG A 39 16.02 -52.55 38.95
CA ARG A 39 15.62 -51.56 37.95
C ARG A 39 15.52 -50.17 38.59
N ILE A 40 16.27 -49.22 38.06
CA ILE A 40 16.35 -47.83 38.55
C ILE A 40 15.21 -47.00 37.96
N ASP A 41 15.07 -46.96 36.64
CA ASP A 41 13.97 -46.29 35.93
C ASP A 41 13.41 -47.18 34.80
N SER A 42 12.22 -46.86 34.32
CA SER A 42 11.57 -47.50 33.18
C SER A 42 12.21 -47.15 31.83
N ILE A 43 12.93 -46.02 31.79
CA ILE A 43 13.61 -45.46 30.62
C ILE A 43 15.13 -45.46 30.80
N SER A 44 15.85 -45.27 29.69
CA SER A 44 17.31 -45.19 29.68
C SER A 44 17.84 -44.02 30.52
N LEU A 45 19.01 -44.21 31.12
CA LEU A 45 19.68 -43.27 32.01
C LEU A 45 20.85 -42.58 31.28
N ASN A 46 21.12 -41.32 31.60
CA ASN A 46 22.27 -40.60 31.09
C ASN A 46 23.54 -40.97 31.89
N PRO A 47 24.59 -41.53 31.25
CA PRO A 47 25.81 -41.96 31.96
C PRO A 47 26.62 -40.81 32.56
N SER A 48 26.42 -39.57 32.12
CA SER A 48 27.14 -38.41 32.66
C SER A 48 26.75 -38.04 34.10
N TYR A 49 25.61 -38.55 34.60
CA TYR A 49 25.15 -38.25 35.95
C TYR A 49 24.51 -39.51 36.58
N PHE A 50 25.36 -40.34 37.17
CA PHE A 50 24.97 -41.49 37.99
C PHE A 50 25.89 -41.60 39.22
N LYS A 51 25.29 -41.71 40.41
CA LYS A 51 26.00 -41.95 41.66
C LYS A 51 25.25 -42.96 42.50
N LEU A 52 25.98 -43.88 43.11
CA LEU A 52 25.47 -44.83 44.09
C LEU A 52 26.16 -44.57 45.41
N GLN A 53 25.40 -44.17 46.44
CA GLN A 53 25.93 -43.81 47.75
C GLN A 53 25.29 -44.66 48.84
N ASP A 54 26.03 -44.95 49.90
CA ASP A 54 25.47 -45.48 51.13
C ASP A 54 24.72 -44.41 51.94
N ILE A 55 24.12 -44.80 53.07
CA ILE A 55 23.38 -43.86 53.94
C ILE A 55 24.28 -42.78 54.57
N ALA A 56 25.59 -43.02 54.67
CA ALA A 56 26.58 -42.06 55.13
C ALA A 56 27.02 -41.10 54.01
N GLY A 57 26.49 -41.23 52.80
CA GLY A 57 26.81 -40.41 51.64
C GLY A 57 28.11 -40.79 50.94
N LYS A 58 28.73 -41.92 51.32
CA LYS A 58 29.97 -42.41 50.71
C LYS A 58 29.65 -43.16 49.42
N GLU A 59 30.36 -42.84 48.35
CA GLU A 59 30.16 -43.53 47.06
C GLU A 59 30.59 -45.00 47.16
N VAL A 60 29.72 -45.89 46.67
CA VAL A 60 29.99 -47.32 46.55
C VAL A 60 31.02 -47.52 45.43
N ASP A 61 32.00 -48.38 45.66
CA ASP A 61 33.05 -48.68 44.69
C ASP A 61 32.46 -49.32 43.42
N THR A 62 32.85 -48.80 42.25
CA THR A 62 32.41 -49.27 40.92
C THR A 62 32.76 -50.72 40.61
N THR A 63 33.67 -51.34 41.35
CA THR A 63 33.95 -52.79 41.26
C THR A 63 32.80 -53.65 41.79
N ASN A 64 31.97 -53.11 42.68
CA ASN A 64 30.87 -53.81 43.35
C ASN A 64 29.53 -53.73 42.61
N TYR A 65 29.45 -52.99 41.50
CA TYR A 65 28.24 -52.91 40.69
C TYR A 65 28.52 -52.67 39.20
N LYS A 66 27.49 -52.80 38.38
CA LYS A 66 27.49 -52.41 36.97
C LYS A 66 26.13 -51.80 36.65
N VAL A 67 26.14 -50.68 35.94
CA VAL A 67 24.91 -50.03 35.46
C VAL A 67 24.75 -50.34 33.98
N ASP A 68 23.57 -50.81 33.60
CA ASP A 68 23.12 -50.78 32.21
C ASP A 68 22.25 -49.54 32.00
N PHE A 69 22.89 -48.50 31.48
CA PHE A 69 22.26 -47.22 31.19
C PHE A 69 21.16 -47.32 30.11
N THR A 70 21.18 -48.35 29.25
CA THR A 70 20.17 -48.51 28.20
C THR A 70 18.86 -49.06 28.75
N SER A 71 18.93 -50.09 29.60
CA SER A 71 17.76 -50.71 30.25
C SER A 71 17.36 -50.04 31.56
N GLY A 72 18.20 -49.14 32.08
CA GLY A 72 17.99 -48.45 33.35
C GLY A 72 18.10 -49.38 34.55
N THR A 73 19.00 -50.36 34.50
CA THR A 73 19.19 -51.37 35.55
C THR A 73 20.57 -51.27 36.21
N LEU A 74 20.62 -51.55 37.50
CA LEU A 74 21.81 -51.61 38.34
C LEU A 74 22.00 -53.07 38.78
N VAL A 75 23.16 -53.64 38.48
CA VAL A 75 23.51 -55.02 38.82
C VAL A 75 24.63 -55.01 39.87
N PHE A 76 24.38 -55.56 41.05
CA PHE A 76 25.40 -55.74 42.08
C PHE A 76 26.28 -56.95 41.76
N LYS A 77 27.58 -56.82 42.04
CA LYS A 77 28.60 -57.83 41.77
C LYS A 77 29.24 -58.29 43.07
N ASN A 78 29.96 -59.41 43.00
CA ASN A 78 30.82 -59.91 44.08
C ASN A 78 30.09 -60.15 45.42
N GLY A 79 28.79 -60.48 45.37
CA GLY A 79 27.99 -60.68 46.59
C GLY A 79 27.83 -59.43 47.44
N PHE A 80 27.97 -58.24 46.84
CA PHE A 80 27.80 -56.96 47.53
C PHE A 80 26.42 -56.89 48.18
N THR A 81 26.42 -56.77 49.50
CA THR A 81 25.23 -56.59 50.33
C THR A 81 25.41 -55.34 51.17
N SER A 82 24.31 -54.62 51.38
CA SER A 82 24.29 -53.42 52.22
C SER A 82 23.41 -53.70 53.43
N GLN A 83 23.86 -53.27 54.61
CA GLN A 83 23.09 -53.40 55.85
C GLN A 83 21.89 -52.44 55.90
N ASP A 84 21.87 -51.42 55.03
CA ASP A 84 20.77 -50.45 54.90
C ASP A 84 20.53 -50.07 53.42
N SER A 85 19.63 -49.11 53.16
CA SER A 85 19.32 -48.54 51.85
C SER A 85 20.49 -47.74 51.26
N LEU A 86 20.69 -47.91 49.95
CA LEU A 86 21.59 -47.16 49.09
C LEU A 86 20.80 -46.07 48.35
N THR A 87 21.41 -44.91 48.14
CA THR A 87 20.83 -43.82 47.35
C THR A 87 21.43 -43.81 45.95
N VAL A 88 20.58 -43.99 44.95
CA VAL A 88 20.92 -43.89 43.53
C VAL A 88 20.50 -42.51 43.03
N SER A 89 21.48 -41.65 42.75
CA SER A 89 21.25 -40.34 42.13
C SER A 89 21.50 -40.46 40.63
N TYR A 90 20.51 -40.16 39.78
CA TYR A 90 20.60 -40.37 38.34
C TYR A 90 19.84 -39.33 37.53
N LEU A 91 20.25 -39.16 36.28
CA LEU A 91 19.54 -38.35 35.29
C LEU A 91 18.88 -39.27 34.25
N PRO A 92 17.55 -39.46 34.24
CA PRO A 92 16.87 -40.16 33.16
C PRO A 92 16.87 -39.33 31.87
N TYR A 93 16.90 -39.97 30.71
CA TYR A 93 16.74 -39.24 29.44
C TYR A 93 15.33 -38.62 29.33
N PRO A 94 15.20 -37.41 28.77
CA PRO A 94 13.89 -36.77 28.60
C PRO A 94 12.90 -37.67 27.84
N GLN A 95 11.63 -37.61 28.24
CA GLN A 95 10.58 -38.46 27.67
C GLN A 95 10.46 -38.31 26.14
N TYR A 96 10.71 -37.13 25.57
CA TYR A 96 10.64 -36.91 24.13
C TYR A 96 11.72 -37.67 23.33
N LEU A 97 12.83 -38.10 23.96
CA LEU A 97 13.86 -38.94 23.32
C LEU A 97 13.57 -40.44 23.49
N THR A 98 12.93 -40.84 24.60
CA THR A 98 12.72 -42.26 24.97
C THR A 98 11.32 -42.79 24.68
N LYS A 99 10.36 -41.91 24.36
CA LYS A 99 8.97 -42.28 24.05
C LYS A 99 8.90 -43.04 22.73
N LYS A 100 8.57 -44.33 22.82
CA LYS A 100 8.26 -45.16 21.64
C LYS A 100 6.84 -44.86 21.17
N TYR A 101 6.69 -44.47 19.92
CA TYR A 101 5.40 -44.42 19.23
C TYR A 101 5.18 -45.77 18.54
N SER A 102 4.20 -46.53 19.02
CA SER A 102 3.78 -47.78 18.40
C SER A 102 2.32 -47.64 17.97
N ILE A 103 2.00 -48.24 16.82
CA ILE A 103 0.61 -48.33 16.34
C ILE A 103 -0.24 -49.18 17.30
N TYR A 104 0.41 -50.10 18.02
CA TYR A 104 -0.21 -50.98 19.02
C TYR A 104 0.40 -50.73 20.40
N ASP A 105 -0.44 -50.45 21.40
CA ASP A 105 -0.01 -50.39 22.79
C ASP A 105 0.33 -51.81 23.26
N ALA A 106 1.59 -52.05 23.61
CA ALA A 106 2.04 -53.37 24.06
C ALA A 106 1.31 -53.81 25.34
N ASN A 107 0.85 -52.87 26.17
CA ASN A 107 0.04 -53.17 27.36
C ASN A 107 -1.39 -53.61 27.02
N ARG A 108 -1.80 -53.45 25.75
CA ARG A 108 -3.08 -53.94 25.21
C ARG A 108 -2.93 -55.25 24.44
N VAL A 109 -1.72 -55.80 24.33
CA VAL A 109 -1.47 -57.11 23.75
C VAL A 109 -1.60 -58.14 24.87
N VAL A 110 -2.71 -58.89 24.85
CA VAL A 110 -2.95 -59.98 25.80
C VAL A 110 -2.10 -61.18 25.38
N SER A 111 -1.41 -61.84 26.31
CA SER A 111 -0.73 -63.11 26.02
C SER A 111 -1.76 -64.16 25.61
N ASN A 112 -1.38 -65.07 24.70
CA ASN A 112 -2.31 -65.96 24.00
C ASN A 112 -2.89 -67.11 24.86
N ASP A 113 -2.82 -67.01 26.20
CA ASP A 113 -3.17 -68.07 27.15
C ASP A 113 -4.48 -67.84 27.92
N ALA A 114 -5.35 -66.93 27.48
CA ALA A 114 -6.61 -66.62 28.18
C ALA A 114 -7.85 -67.10 27.39
N THR A 115 -8.06 -68.40 27.27
CA THR A 115 -9.32 -69.01 26.78
C THR A 115 -10.47 -68.95 27.80
N THR A 116 -10.33 -68.26 28.94
CA THR A 116 -11.33 -68.27 30.03
C THR A 116 -11.51 -66.94 30.79
N GLY A 117 -11.30 -65.77 30.15
CA GLY A 117 -11.45 -64.45 30.81
C GLY A 117 -12.38 -63.47 30.08
N ASN A 118 -13.22 -62.75 30.84
CA ASN A 118 -14.27 -61.81 30.40
C ASN A 118 -13.89 -60.87 29.24
N ARG A 119 -14.78 -60.78 28.24
CA ARG A 119 -14.69 -59.80 27.15
C ARG A 119 -14.94 -58.39 27.68
N TYR A 120 -13.92 -57.54 27.63
CA TYR A 120 -14.09 -56.10 27.87
C TYR A 120 -14.48 -55.41 26.56
N THR A 121 -15.60 -54.70 26.59
CA THR A 121 -15.99 -53.76 25.53
C THR A 121 -15.15 -52.51 25.68
N VAL A 122 -14.38 -52.17 24.65
CA VAL A 122 -13.72 -50.86 24.57
C VAL A 122 -14.79 -49.84 24.20
N THR A 123 -15.39 -49.18 25.19
CA THR A 123 -16.10 -47.93 24.97
C THR A 123 -15.08 -46.91 24.53
N ARG A 124 -15.07 -46.58 23.23
CA ARG A 124 -14.49 -45.32 22.78
C ARG A 124 -15.32 -44.23 23.43
N ASP A 125 -14.73 -43.47 24.35
CA ASP A 125 -15.27 -42.16 24.67
C ASP A 125 -15.52 -41.46 23.34
N ALA A 126 -16.74 -40.94 23.15
CA ALA A 126 -17.06 -40.18 21.96
C ALA A 126 -15.97 -39.11 21.81
N LEU A 127 -15.31 -39.07 20.64
CA LEU A 127 -14.49 -37.93 20.27
C LEU A 127 -15.40 -36.72 20.43
N ASN A 128 -15.23 -35.99 21.53
CA ASN A 128 -15.98 -34.78 21.77
C ASN A 128 -15.55 -33.85 20.65
N SER A 129 -16.39 -33.76 19.60
CA SER A 129 -16.13 -32.93 18.43
C SER A 129 -16.40 -31.51 18.85
N TYR A 130 -15.49 -30.96 19.64
CA TYR A 130 -15.43 -29.53 19.87
C TYR A 130 -15.43 -28.86 18.49
N LYS A 131 -16.56 -28.24 18.15
CA LYS A 131 -16.71 -27.39 16.97
C LYS A 131 -16.37 -25.99 17.45
N PRO A 132 -15.12 -25.52 17.29
CA PRO A 132 -14.86 -24.11 17.51
C PRO A 132 -15.83 -23.31 16.64
N PHE A 133 -16.44 -22.28 17.20
CA PHE A 133 -17.34 -21.36 16.49
C PHE A 133 -18.70 -21.95 16.03
N ASP A 134 -19.25 -22.95 16.74
CA ASP A 134 -20.61 -23.46 16.44
C ASP A 134 -21.66 -22.33 16.41
N GLY A 135 -22.39 -22.20 15.30
CA GLY A 135 -23.31 -21.07 15.03
C GLY A 135 -22.70 -19.85 14.31
N LEU A 136 -21.38 -19.84 14.08
CA LEU A 136 -20.67 -18.80 13.34
C LEU A 136 -20.09 -19.38 12.04
N THR A 137 -20.19 -18.63 10.95
CA THR A 137 -19.46 -18.88 9.72
C THR A 137 -18.10 -18.21 9.82
N THR A 138 -17.05 -19.01 9.85
CA THR A 138 -15.66 -18.55 9.79
C THR A 138 -15.10 -18.78 8.39
N SER A 139 -14.17 -17.92 7.98
CA SER A 139 -13.40 -18.08 6.74
C SER A 139 -12.03 -17.46 6.91
N GLY A 140 -11.01 -18.08 6.35
CA GLY A 140 -9.64 -17.56 6.37
C GLY A 140 -8.64 -18.63 6.78
N SER A 141 -7.43 -18.22 7.13
CA SER A 141 -6.40 -19.11 7.63
C SER A 141 -5.45 -18.47 8.65
N ILE A 142 -4.95 -19.27 9.57
CA ILE A 142 -3.81 -18.94 10.43
C ILE A 142 -2.63 -19.79 10.02
N THR A 143 -1.49 -19.17 9.81
CA THR A 143 -0.24 -19.81 9.40
C THR A 143 0.85 -19.51 10.42
N ARG A 144 1.56 -20.54 10.86
CA ARG A 144 2.77 -20.44 11.70
C ARG A 144 3.88 -21.25 11.06
N GLY A 145 4.95 -20.56 10.69
CA GLY A 145 6.12 -21.12 10.04
C GLY A 145 7.39 -20.88 10.84
N ILE A 146 8.29 -21.84 10.86
CA ILE A 146 9.65 -21.68 11.37
C ILE A 146 10.59 -22.10 10.25
N THR A 147 11.53 -21.24 9.91
CA THR A 147 12.62 -21.52 8.98
C THR A 147 13.94 -21.57 9.75
N VAL A 148 14.70 -22.64 9.59
CA VAL A 148 16.01 -22.86 10.20
C VAL A 148 17.00 -23.23 9.11
N GLY A 149 18.18 -22.64 9.14
CA GLY A 149 19.28 -23.11 8.31
C GLY A 149 20.60 -23.09 9.07
N ASN A 150 21.63 -23.68 8.47
CA ASN A 150 22.98 -23.61 9.02
C ASN A 150 23.75 -22.35 8.60
N ASN A 151 23.20 -21.56 7.68
CA ASN A 151 23.75 -20.29 7.18
C ASN A 151 22.83 -19.09 7.47
N GLN A 152 21.84 -19.25 8.34
CA GLN A 152 20.92 -18.20 8.76
C GLN A 152 20.38 -18.50 10.16
N ASN A 153 19.97 -17.46 10.89
CA ASN A 153 19.26 -17.62 12.17
C ASN A 153 17.86 -18.23 11.96
N ALA A 154 17.28 -18.75 13.05
CA ALA A 154 15.92 -19.25 13.03
C ALA A 154 14.93 -18.08 12.90
N VAL A 155 14.10 -18.09 11.85
CA VAL A 155 13.12 -17.04 11.57
C VAL A 155 11.72 -17.61 11.75
N VAL A 156 10.87 -16.90 12.49
CA VAL A 156 9.46 -17.25 12.69
C VAL A 156 8.60 -16.41 11.75
N ASN A 157 7.84 -17.07 10.89
CA ASN A 157 6.89 -16.46 9.98
C ASN A 157 5.46 -16.69 10.48
N SER A 158 4.74 -15.61 10.73
CA SER A 158 3.34 -15.63 11.17
C SER A 158 2.48 -14.96 10.12
N ASN A 159 1.34 -15.57 9.80
CA ASN A 159 0.27 -14.91 9.07
C ASN A 159 -1.07 -15.32 9.71
N LEU A 160 -1.98 -14.38 9.86
CA LEU A 160 -3.36 -14.59 10.26
C LEU A 160 -4.24 -13.79 9.29
N ASP A 161 -5.26 -14.45 8.75
CA ASP A 161 -6.38 -13.84 8.06
C ASP A 161 -7.62 -14.61 8.53
N LEU A 162 -8.48 -13.97 9.29
CA LEU A 162 -9.65 -14.60 9.88
C LEU A 162 -10.84 -13.66 9.82
N GLN A 163 -11.85 -14.09 9.08
CA GLN A 163 -13.17 -13.47 9.05
C GLN A 163 -14.17 -14.35 9.78
N ILE A 164 -14.99 -13.73 10.61
CA ILE A 164 -16.03 -14.39 11.40
C ILE A 164 -17.33 -13.64 11.16
N THR A 165 -18.42 -14.35 10.89
CA THR A 165 -19.77 -13.77 10.84
C THR A 165 -20.77 -14.77 11.38
N GLY A 166 -21.78 -14.35 12.13
CA GLY A 166 -22.87 -15.25 12.52
C GLY A 166 -23.59 -14.80 13.78
N LYS A 167 -24.49 -15.65 14.28
CA LYS A 167 -25.29 -15.39 15.47
C LYS A 167 -24.67 -16.08 16.69
N LEU A 168 -24.34 -15.31 17.72
CA LEU A 168 -23.98 -15.83 19.04
C LEU A 168 -25.22 -16.26 19.84
N SER A 169 -26.38 -15.66 19.54
CA SER A 169 -27.71 -16.02 20.05
C SER A 169 -28.79 -15.50 19.08
N ASP A 170 -30.08 -15.74 19.37
CA ASP A 170 -31.20 -15.26 18.52
C ASP A 170 -31.15 -13.75 18.23
N LYS A 171 -30.61 -12.95 19.17
CA LYS A 171 -30.60 -11.48 19.15
C LYS A 171 -29.22 -10.84 19.02
N VAL A 172 -28.14 -11.62 19.13
CA VAL A 172 -26.77 -11.08 19.12
C VAL A 172 -25.97 -11.74 18.01
N SER A 173 -25.38 -10.91 17.16
CA SER A 173 -24.53 -11.31 16.06
C SER A 173 -23.09 -10.84 16.29
N LEU A 174 -22.14 -11.58 15.72
CA LEU A 174 -20.71 -11.26 15.71
C LEU A 174 -20.26 -11.11 14.26
N ARG A 175 -19.46 -10.09 13.98
CA ARG A 175 -18.69 -9.92 12.76
C ARG A 175 -17.26 -9.55 13.14
N ALA A 176 -16.25 -10.23 12.62
CA ALA A 176 -14.86 -9.88 12.84
C ALA A 176 -14.04 -10.07 11.57
N SER A 177 -12.97 -9.28 11.46
CA SER A 177 -11.91 -9.39 10.46
C SER A 177 -10.60 -9.16 11.19
N ILE A 178 -9.76 -10.19 11.28
CA ILE A 178 -8.51 -10.16 12.03
C ILE A 178 -7.40 -10.54 11.07
N GLN A 179 -6.40 -9.66 10.92
CA GLN A 179 -5.30 -9.87 10.01
C GLN A 179 -3.97 -9.49 10.65
N ASP A 180 -2.93 -10.28 10.37
CA ASP A 180 -1.54 -10.05 10.78
C ASP A 180 -0.65 -10.68 9.71
N SER A 181 0.19 -9.89 9.03
CA SER A 181 1.05 -10.38 7.94
C SER A 181 2.45 -9.76 7.98
N ASN A 182 3.47 -10.62 8.03
CA ASN A 182 4.88 -10.24 7.97
C ASN A 182 5.50 -10.39 6.55
N ILE A 183 4.70 -10.39 5.47
CA ILE A 183 5.22 -10.68 4.12
C ILE A 183 6.08 -9.51 3.59
N PRO A 184 7.37 -9.73 3.26
CA PRO A 184 8.14 -8.80 2.45
C PRO A 184 7.67 -8.89 1.00
N LEU A 185 7.35 -7.76 0.37
CA LEU A 185 6.91 -7.71 -1.03
C LEU A 185 8.12 -7.65 -1.98
N GLN A 186 8.01 -8.33 -3.13
CA GLN A 186 8.96 -8.25 -4.25
C GLN A 186 8.29 -7.85 -5.56
N GLU A 187 9.10 -7.19 -6.39
CA GLU A 187 8.90 -6.61 -7.73
C GLU A 187 7.92 -5.42 -7.83
N GLY A 188 8.43 -4.22 -7.53
CA GLY A 188 7.72 -2.97 -7.85
C GLY A 188 8.07 -1.76 -6.98
N GLY A 189 8.60 -1.95 -5.75
CA GLY A 189 9.34 -0.87 -5.09
C GLY A 189 8.95 -0.38 -3.71
N TYR A 190 7.88 -0.87 -3.09
CA TYR A 190 7.52 -0.41 -1.75
C TYR A 190 7.48 -1.59 -0.79
N SER A 191 8.52 -1.69 0.03
CA SER A 191 8.63 -2.68 1.10
C SER A 191 8.07 -2.09 2.40
N GLN A 192 6.75 -1.89 2.54
CA GLN A 192 6.13 -1.43 3.81
C GLN A 192 4.72 -2.00 4.02
N LYS A 193 4.28 -2.02 5.30
CA LYS A 193 3.14 -2.76 5.85
C LYS A 193 1.85 -2.60 5.04
N LEU A 194 1.25 -3.72 4.67
CA LEU A 194 -0.03 -3.82 3.95
C LEU A 194 -1.26 -3.48 4.83
N ASP A 195 -1.05 -3.13 6.10
CA ASP A 195 -2.08 -2.92 7.13
C ASP A 195 -3.08 -1.80 6.79
N GLU A 196 -2.85 -1.03 5.72
CA GLU A 196 -3.74 0.04 5.27
C GLU A 196 -4.87 -0.41 4.33
N PHE A 197 -4.78 -1.63 3.76
CA PHE A 197 -5.77 -2.13 2.80
C PHE A 197 -6.95 -2.85 3.48
N ASP A 198 -6.70 -3.57 4.57
CA ASP A 198 -7.69 -4.45 5.22
C ASP A 198 -8.05 -3.96 6.64
N GLN A 199 -9.35 -3.84 6.95
CA GLN A 199 -9.82 -3.39 8.27
C GLN A 199 -9.71 -4.51 9.30
N ILE A 200 -8.98 -4.27 10.39
CA ILE A 200 -8.84 -5.21 11.51
C ILE A 200 -9.85 -4.85 12.60
N PHE A 201 -10.98 -5.54 12.70
CA PHE A 201 -12.01 -5.23 13.70
C PHE A 201 -12.75 -6.45 14.25
N ILE A 202 -13.38 -6.28 15.40
CA ILE A 202 -14.36 -7.20 15.99
C ILE A 202 -15.59 -6.38 16.36
N GLU A 203 -16.76 -6.78 15.85
CA GLU A 203 -18.05 -6.11 16.02
C GLU A 203 -19.08 -7.10 16.57
N MET A 204 -19.67 -6.77 17.71
CA MET A 204 -20.86 -7.44 18.24
C MET A 204 -22.06 -6.50 18.11
N PHE A 205 -23.19 -7.01 17.64
CA PHE A 205 -24.37 -6.18 17.39
C PHE A 205 -25.69 -6.93 17.60
N SER A 206 -26.73 -6.16 17.91
CA SER A 206 -28.15 -6.56 17.89
C SER A 206 -28.96 -5.54 17.08
N ASP A 207 -30.29 -5.70 17.06
CA ASP A 207 -31.21 -4.73 16.45
C ASP A 207 -31.15 -3.33 17.10
N ARG A 208 -30.68 -3.22 18.35
CA ARG A 208 -30.71 -1.97 19.14
C ARG A 208 -29.34 -1.44 19.55
N TRP A 209 -28.26 -2.20 19.40
CA TRP A 209 -26.94 -1.75 19.83
C TRP A 209 -25.84 -2.40 19.01
N ASN A 210 -24.70 -1.73 18.90
CA ASN A 210 -23.46 -2.32 18.39
C ASN A 210 -22.27 -1.90 19.26
N ILE A 211 -21.27 -2.77 19.32
CA ILE A 211 -19.98 -2.52 19.95
C ILE A 211 -18.92 -3.02 18.97
N ARG A 212 -18.03 -2.14 18.53
CA ARG A 212 -16.95 -2.47 17.60
C ARG A 212 -15.60 -2.06 18.19
N ALA A 213 -14.65 -2.98 18.18
CA ALA A 213 -13.28 -2.79 18.61
C ALA A 213 -12.30 -3.02 17.43
N GLY A 214 -11.13 -2.39 17.46
CA GLY A 214 -10.15 -2.43 16.37
C GLY A 214 -10.31 -1.22 15.46
N ASP A 215 -10.29 -1.42 14.16
CA ASP A 215 -10.33 -0.36 13.16
C ASP A 215 -11.74 0.19 13.04
N LEU A 216 -11.82 1.51 13.25
CA LEU A 216 -13.03 2.29 13.26
C LEU A 216 -12.95 3.38 12.19
N PHE A 217 -14.12 3.71 11.66
CA PHE A 217 -14.32 4.84 10.78
C PHE A 217 -15.25 5.80 11.50
N LEU A 218 -14.68 6.86 12.06
CA LEU A 218 -15.44 7.88 12.77
C LEU A 218 -15.82 8.99 11.79
N GLU A 219 -17.10 9.25 11.65
CA GLU A 219 -17.61 10.26 10.71
C GLU A 219 -18.73 11.09 11.35
N ASN A 220 -18.74 12.38 11.03
CA ASN A 220 -19.88 13.26 11.25
C ASN A 220 -20.09 14.16 10.03
N ARG A 221 -21.22 13.97 9.33
CA ARG A 221 -21.68 14.85 8.24
C ARG A 221 -22.98 15.59 8.57
N GLN A 222 -23.47 15.47 9.81
CA GLN A 222 -24.70 16.10 10.27
C GLN A 222 -24.45 17.51 10.82
N SER A 223 -23.33 17.71 11.51
CA SER A 223 -22.89 19.02 12.01
C SER A 223 -22.02 19.73 10.98
N ARG A 224 -22.27 21.03 10.79
CA ARG A 224 -21.42 21.93 10.00
C ARG A 224 -20.11 22.25 10.72
N PHE A 225 -20.16 22.47 12.02
CA PHE A 225 -19.03 22.90 12.85
C PHE A 225 -18.17 21.74 13.36
N LEU A 226 -18.72 20.52 13.41
CA LEU A 226 -18.03 19.27 13.72
C LEU A 226 -18.15 18.30 12.54
N ASN A 227 -17.65 18.73 11.38
CA ASN A 227 -17.59 17.90 10.17
C ASN A 227 -16.23 17.20 10.08
N PHE A 228 -16.21 15.87 10.05
CA PHE A 228 -14.96 15.10 9.90
C PHE A 228 -15.19 13.66 9.43
N ASN A 229 -14.14 13.02 8.90
CA ASN A 229 -14.07 11.59 8.62
C ASN A 229 -12.69 11.00 8.85
N LYS A 230 -12.54 10.19 9.90
CA LYS A 230 -11.25 9.70 10.37
C LYS A 230 -11.20 8.19 10.48
N LYS A 231 -10.12 7.59 9.96
CA LYS A 231 -9.73 6.20 10.23
C LYS A 231 -8.90 6.14 11.51
N VAL A 232 -9.35 5.36 12.49
CA VAL A 232 -8.77 5.30 13.84
C VAL A 232 -8.83 3.87 14.36
N GLN A 233 -8.09 3.55 15.42
CA GLN A 233 -8.10 2.24 16.05
C GLN A 233 -8.53 2.35 17.51
N GLY A 234 -9.64 1.72 17.88
CA GLY A 234 -10.16 1.82 19.25
C GLY A 234 -11.45 1.06 19.48
N LEU A 235 -12.29 1.60 20.37
CA LEU A 235 -13.59 1.06 20.73
C LEU A 235 -14.69 2.06 20.36
N SER A 236 -15.77 1.59 19.75
CA SER A 236 -17.00 2.35 19.53
C SER A 236 -18.20 1.55 19.99
N THR A 237 -19.22 2.26 20.44
CA THR A 237 -20.51 1.71 20.82
C THR A 237 -21.62 2.62 20.34
N SER A 238 -22.73 2.03 19.90
CA SER A 238 -23.95 2.78 19.62
C SER A 238 -25.18 2.06 20.14
N PHE A 239 -26.18 2.83 20.55
CA PHE A 239 -27.45 2.38 21.08
C PHE A 239 -28.58 3.14 20.40
N ASN A 240 -29.59 2.41 19.94
CA ASN A 240 -30.80 2.93 19.31
C ASN A 240 -32.02 2.54 20.15
N PHE A 241 -32.76 3.53 20.61
CA PHE A 241 -33.98 3.37 21.40
C PHE A 241 -35.18 3.93 20.64
N GLY A 242 -36.38 3.40 20.94
CA GLY A 242 -37.63 3.88 20.38
C GLY A 242 -38.12 3.09 19.15
N LYS A 243 -39.03 3.69 18.39
CA LYS A 243 -39.66 3.13 17.18
C LYS A 243 -39.50 4.13 16.03
N GLU A 244 -39.85 3.71 14.81
CA GLU A 244 -39.91 4.61 13.66
C GLU A 244 -40.81 5.83 13.98
N GLY A 245 -40.35 7.05 13.68
CA GLY A 245 -41.00 8.32 14.06
C GLY A 245 -40.72 8.84 15.48
N ASN A 246 -40.06 8.05 16.34
CA ASN A 246 -39.61 8.48 17.67
C ASN A 246 -38.39 7.67 18.10
N LYS A 247 -37.20 8.13 17.69
CA LYS A 247 -35.93 7.39 17.82
C LYS A 247 -34.90 8.24 18.56
N THR A 248 -34.22 7.62 19.52
CA THR A 248 -33.03 8.19 20.18
C THR A 248 -31.83 7.35 19.82
N SER A 249 -30.77 7.97 19.31
CA SER A 249 -29.49 7.32 19.04
C SER A 249 -28.41 7.92 19.94
N ILE A 250 -27.67 7.05 20.63
CA ILE A 250 -26.53 7.43 21.46
C ILE A 250 -25.33 6.68 20.92
N PHE A 251 -24.20 7.35 20.74
CA PHE A 251 -22.96 6.67 20.39
C PHE A 251 -21.78 7.31 21.12
N ALA A 252 -20.74 6.51 21.32
CA ALA A 252 -19.48 6.94 21.88
C ALA A 252 -18.33 6.11 21.29
N ALA A 253 -17.19 6.75 21.09
CA ALA A 253 -15.98 6.13 20.59
C ALA A 253 -14.75 6.72 21.28
N ALA A 254 -13.74 5.88 21.48
CA ALA A 254 -12.44 6.23 22.02
C ALA A 254 -11.38 5.43 21.27
N ALA A 255 -10.40 6.11 20.66
CA ALA A 255 -9.47 5.49 19.74
C ALA A 255 -8.12 6.22 19.66
N LEU A 256 -7.14 5.56 19.07
CA LEU A 256 -5.87 6.14 18.64
C LEU A 256 -5.96 6.52 17.16
N VAL A 257 -5.44 7.70 16.83
CA VAL A 257 -5.39 8.19 15.45
C VAL A 257 -4.32 7.43 14.66
N ARG A 258 -4.56 7.13 13.38
CA ARG A 258 -3.58 6.46 12.49
C ARG A 258 -2.82 7.39 11.53
N GLY A 259 -3.33 8.59 11.27
CA GLY A 259 -2.65 9.57 10.43
C GLY A 259 -3.19 10.99 10.59
N GLN A 260 -2.54 11.93 9.92
CA GLN A 260 -2.89 13.34 9.95
C GLN A 260 -3.42 13.79 8.60
N TYR A 261 -4.33 14.76 8.59
CA TYR A 261 -4.81 15.35 7.34
C TYR A 261 -3.75 16.26 6.74
N ALA A 262 -3.57 16.16 5.43
CA ALA A 262 -2.79 17.08 4.62
C ALA A 262 -3.59 17.57 3.43
N ARG A 263 -3.15 18.71 2.88
CA ARG A 263 -3.67 19.27 1.64
C ARG A 263 -2.52 19.71 0.75
N SER A 264 -2.46 19.15 -0.45
CA SER A 264 -1.61 19.66 -1.52
C SER A 264 -2.44 20.50 -2.48
N THR A 265 -1.99 21.71 -2.77
CA THR A 265 -2.63 22.62 -3.73
C THR A 265 -1.61 23.04 -4.77
N PHE A 266 -1.91 22.81 -6.04
CA PHE A 266 -1.04 23.17 -7.15
C PHE A 266 -1.86 23.45 -8.41
N THR A 267 -1.26 24.17 -9.37
CA THR A 267 -1.85 24.38 -10.69
C THR A 267 -1.35 23.29 -11.64
N GLY A 268 -2.23 22.77 -12.48
CA GLY A 268 -1.87 21.82 -13.53
C GLY A 268 -0.82 22.39 -14.48
N GLN A 269 -0.04 21.52 -15.10
CA GLN A 269 0.87 21.90 -16.18
C GLN A 269 0.26 21.50 -17.52
N GLU A 270 0.43 22.33 -18.56
CA GLU A 270 -0.23 22.10 -19.86
C GLU A 270 0.13 20.71 -20.42
N GLY A 271 -0.89 19.89 -20.64
CA GLY A 271 -0.72 18.54 -21.16
C GLY A 271 0.16 17.65 -20.29
N ASN A 272 0.18 17.82 -18.97
CA ASN A 272 0.88 16.92 -18.06
C ASN A 272 -0.14 16.13 -17.21
N GLN A 273 -0.30 14.84 -17.49
CA GLN A 273 -1.16 13.95 -16.71
C GLN A 273 -0.54 13.51 -15.37
N GLY A 274 0.68 13.93 -15.04
CA GLY A 274 1.41 13.49 -13.85
C GLY A 274 2.43 12.39 -14.16
N PRO A 275 3.03 11.80 -13.11
CA PRO A 275 2.68 11.92 -11.69
C PRO A 275 2.88 13.33 -11.09
N TYR A 276 1.99 13.71 -10.17
CA TYR A 276 2.06 14.91 -9.32
C TYR A 276 2.30 14.50 -7.87
N LYS A 277 3.33 15.07 -7.25
CA LYS A 277 3.74 14.73 -5.88
C LYS A 277 2.82 15.35 -4.81
N LEU A 278 2.47 14.55 -3.83
CA LEU A 278 1.78 14.96 -2.61
C LEU A 278 2.80 15.16 -1.48
N THR A 279 2.55 16.11 -0.59
CA THR A 279 3.51 16.55 0.45
C THR A 279 2.87 16.62 1.85
N GLY A 280 3.63 16.34 2.90
CA GLY A 280 3.14 16.48 4.27
C GLY A 280 2.90 17.95 4.66
N ASN A 281 2.31 18.17 5.83
CA ASN A 281 1.99 19.53 6.31
C ASN A 281 3.22 20.41 6.53
N ASN A 282 4.39 19.81 6.75
CA ASN A 282 5.66 20.53 6.96
C ASN A 282 6.58 20.40 5.72
N GLY A 283 6.02 20.09 4.55
CA GLY A 283 6.79 19.95 3.31
C GLY A 283 7.49 18.61 3.15
N GLU A 284 7.10 17.58 3.92
CA GLU A 284 7.66 16.24 3.78
C GLU A 284 7.34 15.67 2.39
N LEU A 285 8.37 15.33 1.62
CA LEU A 285 8.21 14.76 0.28
C LEU A 285 7.93 13.25 0.31
N TYR A 286 8.23 12.57 1.42
CA TYR A 286 7.90 11.16 1.60
C TYR A 286 6.67 11.02 2.49
N VAL A 287 5.50 11.01 1.87
CA VAL A 287 4.22 10.77 2.57
C VAL A 287 3.60 9.46 2.11
N LEU A 288 3.44 8.54 3.07
CA LEU A 288 2.61 7.35 2.85
C LEU A 288 1.15 7.77 3.04
N VAL A 289 0.45 7.88 1.92
CA VAL A 289 -0.94 8.35 1.88
C VAL A 289 -1.86 7.21 2.28
N ILE A 290 -2.74 7.47 3.24
CA ILE A 290 -3.72 6.49 3.71
C ILE A 290 -4.67 6.14 2.58
N SER A 291 -4.72 4.87 2.20
CA SER A 291 -5.52 4.39 1.08
C SER A 291 -7.00 4.80 1.19
N GLY A 292 -7.53 5.45 0.16
CA GLY A 292 -8.92 5.92 0.11
C GLY A 292 -9.27 7.05 1.08
N SER A 293 -8.28 7.73 1.64
CA SER A 293 -8.49 8.97 2.38
C SER A 293 -8.53 10.20 1.48
N GLU A 294 -8.07 10.08 0.23
CA GLU A 294 -7.87 11.19 -0.69
C GLU A 294 -9.15 11.68 -1.35
N ARG A 295 -9.25 12.99 -1.53
CA ARG A 295 -10.28 13.70 -2.29
C ARG A 295 -9.58 14.67 -3.23
N VAL A 296 -9.68 14.41 -4.53
CA VAL A 296 -9.06 15.23 -5.58
C VAL A 296 -10.10 16.17 -6.17
N TYR A 297 -9.85 17.46 -6.11
CA TYR A 297 -10.68 18.49 -6.70
C TYR A 297 -9.93 19.21 -7.82
N VAL A 298 -10.58 19.36 -8.97
CA VAL A 298 -10.07 20.20 -10.07
C VAL A 298 -11.06 21.32 -10.35
N ASN A 299 -10.63 22.57 -10.20
CA ASN A 299 -11.49 23.77 -10.29
C ASN A 299 -12.76 23.66 -9.42
N GLY A 300 -12.64 23.06 -8.24
CA GLY A 300 -13.75 22.82 -7.32
C GLY A 300 -14.59 21.56 -7.56
N ILE A 301 -14.35 20.83 -8.66
CA ILE A 301 -15.08 19.60 -9.00
C ILE A 301 -14.36 18.39 -8.40
N LEU A 302 -15.04 17.61 -7.57
CA LEU A 302 -14.53 16.34 -7.03
C LEU A 302 -14.41 15.31 -8.15
N LEU A 303 -13.24 14.69 -8.29
CA LEU A 303 -12.96 13.67 -9.29
C LEU A 303 -13.13 12.25 -8.74
N GLU A 304 -13.31 11.30 -9.65
CA GLU A 304 -13.45 9.88 -9.33
C GLU A 304 -12.15 9.10 -9.56
N ARG A 305 -11.72 8.34 -8.55
CA ARG A 305 -10.55 7.45 -8.65
C ARG A 305 -10.84 6.21 -9.50
N GLY A 306 -9.91 5.81 -10.34
CA GLY A 306 -9.88 4.53 -11.05
C GLY A 306 -9.21 4.62 -12.42
N GLU A 307 -8.64 3.51 -12.91
CA GLU A 307 -8.00 3.46 -14.24
C GLU A 307 -9.00 3.80 -15.38
N SER A 308 -10.28 3.46 -15.17
CA SER A 308 -11.38 3.80 -16.08
C SER A 308 -12.07 5.15 -15.78
N ASN A 309 -11.61 5.87 -14.75
CA ASN A 309 -12.19 7.13 -14.27
C ASN A 309 -11.17 8.29 -14.47
N ASP A 310 -11.17 9.29 -13.59
CA ASP A 310 -10.44 10.54 -13.82
C ASP A 310 -8.95 10.48 -13.42
N TYR A 311 -8.62 9.77 -12.33
CA TYR A 311 -7.25 9.68 -11.82
C TYR A 311 -6.94 8.36 -11.11
N ILE A 312 -5.65 8.04 -10.95
CA ILE A 312 -5.11 7.00 -10.09
C ILE A 312 -4.11 7.61 -9.11
N ILE A 313 -3.81 6.92 -8.01
CA ILE A 313 -2.86 7.35 -6.98
C ILE A 313 -1.92 6.19 -6.63
N ASP A 314 -0.63 6.48 -6.55
CA ASP A 314 0.35 5.63 -5.88
C ASP A 314 0.42 6.08 -4.42
N TYR A 315 -0.15 5.28 -3.51
CA TYR A 315 -0.19 5.61 -2.09
C TYR A 315 1.17 5.61 -1.41
N ASN A 316 2.09 4.78 -1.89
CA ASN A 316 3.40 4.65 -1.29
C ASN A 316 4.36 5.73 -1.79
N ALA A 317 4.23 6.13 -3.05
CA ALA A 317 4.91 7.32 -3.55
C ALA A 317 4.24 8.62 -3.06
N GLY A 318 2.96 8.59 -2.71
CA GLY A 318 2.18 9.82 -2.54
C GLY A 318 2.11 10.60 -3.86
N GLU A 319 1.74 9.95 -4.96
CA GLU A 319 1.71 10.56 -6.29
C GLU A 319 0.37 10.35 -7.00
N ILE A 320 -0.16 11.40 -7.63
CA ILE A 320 -1.42 11.35 -8.40
C ILE A 320 -1.13 11.40 -9.90
N ILE A 321 -1.76 10.51 -10.65
CA ILE A 321 -1.69 10.45 -12.12
C ILE A 321 -3.11 10.56 -12.67
N PHE A 322 -3.38 11.57 -13.47
CA PHE A 322 -4.64 11.72 -14.19
C PHE A 322 -4.67 10.78 -15.40
N THR A 323 -5.85 10.23 -15.70
CA THR A 323 -5.98 9.34 -16.87
C THR A 323 -6.10 10.17 -18.15
N SER A 324 -5.86 9.55 -19.31
CA SER A 324 -6.13 10.21 -20.59
C SER A 324 -7.59 10.68 -20.77
N LEU A 325 -8.54 10.20 -19.96
CA LEU A 325 -9.95 10.60 -20.01
C LEU A 325 -10.21 11.97 -19.38
N PHE A 326 -9.29 12.47 -18.53
CA PHE A 326 -9.39 13.77 -17.86
C PHE A 326 -8.17 14.64 -18.18
N PRO A 327 -8.10 15.29 -19.36
CA PRO A 327 -6.91 16.04 -19.77
C PRO A 327 -6.64 17.28 -18.90
N ILE A 328 -5.50 17.29 -18.21
CA ILE A 328 -5.01 18.44 -17.44
C ILE A 328 -4.48 19.58 -18.31
N THR A 329 -4.82 20.82 -17.95
CA THR A 329 -4.33 22.07 -18.58
C THR A 329 -3.64 22.99 -17.57
N SER A 330 -2.88 23.96 -18.08
CA SER A 330 -2.18 24.98 -17.29
C SER A 330 -3.10 25.91 -16.47
N GLU A 331 -4.40 25.94 -16.76
CA GLU A 331 -5.37 26.80 -16.07
C GLU A 331 -6.13 26.08 -14.94
N MET A 332 -5.89 24.78 -14.76
CA MET A 332 -6.62 23.96 -13.78
C MET A 332 -6.02 24.08 -12.39
N ARG A 333 -6.84 24.43 -11.39
CA ARG A 333 -6.45 24.40 -9.98
C ARG A 333 -6.74 23.03 -9.39
N ILE A 334 -5.71 22.35 -8.91
CA ILE A 334 -5.78 21.01 -8.36
C ILE A 334 -5.61 21.12 -6.85
N ASN A 335 -6.58 20.61 -6.10
CA ASN A 335 -6.53 20.52 -4.65
C ASN A 335 -6.74 19.07 -4.25
N VAL A 336 -5.82 18.53 -3.47
CA VAL A 336 -5.86 17.14 -3.00
C VAL A 336 -5.87 17.19 -1.49
N GLU A 337 -6.94 16.69 -0.87
CA GLU A 337 -7.02 16.50 0.57
C GLU A 337 -6.87 15.02 0.86
N TYR A 338 -6.02 14.62 1.81
CA TYR A 338 -5.75 13.22 2.13
C TYR A 338 -5.25 13.07 3.57
N GLN A 339 -5.12 11.83 4.05
CA GLN A 339 -4.44 11.53 5.30
C GLN A 339 -3.11 10.83 5.01
N TYR A 340 -2.10 11.01 5.88
CA TYR A 340 -0.80 10.35 5.77
C TYR A 340 -0.29 9.88 7.13
N THR A 341 0.59 8.88 7.15
CA THR A 341 0.95 8.09 8.37
C THR A 341 2.03 8.68 9.27
N GLN A 342 2.40 9.97 9.10
CA GLN A 342 3.42 10.58 9.94
C GLN A 342 2.83 11.02 11.29
N GLN A 343 3.41 10.55 12.39
CA GLN A 343 2.97 10.86 13.75
C GLN A 343 4.16 11.09 14.68
N ASN A 344 4.26 12.31 15.19
CA ASN A 344 5.30 12.68 16.16
C ASN A 344 4.92 12.29 17.59
N PHE A 345 3.63 12.17 17.90
CA PHE A 345 3.11 11.78 19.22
C PHE A 345 1.98 10.76 19.10
N THR A 346 1.81 9.95 20.15
CA THR A 346 0.60 9.13 20.31
C THR A 346 -0.60 10.05 20.48
N ARG A 347 -1.61 9.92 19.60
CA ARG A 347 -2.76 10.81 19.58
C ARG A 347 -4.06 10.08 19.89
N PHE A 348 -4.74 10.52 20.94
CA PHE A 348 -6.01 9.95 21.39
C PHE A 348 -7.17 10.79 20.87
N VAL A 349 -8.21 10.12 20.37
CA VAL A 349 -9.46 10.74 19.93
C VAL A 349 -10.64 10.12 20.66
N THR A 350 -11.54 10.99 21.12
CA THR A 350 -12.84 10.63 21.67
C THR A 350 -13.92 11.35 20.91
N TYR A 351 -15.01 10.65 20.63
CA TYR A 351 -16.15 11.19 19.91
C TYR A 351 -17.42 10.59 20.45
N GLY A 352 -18.39 11.41 20.82
CA GLY A 352 -19.67 10.94 21.31
C GLY A 352 -20.80 11.88 20.91
N GLY A 353 -22.01 11.35 20.85
CA GLY A 353 -23.16 12.15 20.51
C GLY A 353 -24.48 11.48 20.89
N VAL A 354 -25.50 12.32 21.02
CA VAL A 354 -26.88 11.92 21.27
C VAL A 354 -27.76 12.65 20.29
N THR A 355 -28.61 11.91 19.56
CA THR A 355 -29.65 12.47 18.71
C THR A 355 -31.01 11.95 19.13
N HIS A 356 -32.02 12.81 19.04
CA HIS A 356 -33.42 12.44 19.21
C HIS A 356 -34.21 12.98 18.01
N GLU A 357 -34.93 12.10 17.34
CA GLU A 357 -35.70 12.40 16.13
C GLU A 357 -37.18 12.08 16.37
N ARG A 358 -38.03 13.05 16.02
CA ARG A 358 -39.48 12.94 15.90
C ARG A 358 -39.95 13.46 14.55
N ASP A 359 -41.20 13.21 14.20
CA ASP A 359 -41.78 13.60 12.91
C ASP A 359 -41.65 15.11 12.60
N SER A 360 -41.87 15.97 13.59
CA SER A 360 -41.84 17.44 13.42
C SER A 360 -40.56 18.11 13.92
N TRP A 361 -39.67 17.40 14.62
CA TRP A 361 -38.44 18.01 15.13
C TRP A 361 -37.36 16.98 15.45
N SER A 362 -36.11 17.43 15.43
CA SER A 362 -34.96 16.64 15.86
C SER A 362 -33.98 17.52 16.63
N ILE A 363 -33.32 16.97 17.64
CA ILE A 363 -32.20 17.63 18.32
C ILE A 363 -31.02 16.68 18.42
N GLY A 364 -29.80 17.21 18.29
CA GLY A 364 -28.56 16.47 18.39
C GLY A 364 -27.52 17.25 19.16
N GLY A 365 -26.70 16.55 19.94
CA GLY A 365 -25.51 17.08 20.58
C GLY A 365 -24.33 16.16 20.33
N TYR A 366 -23.16 16.74 20.03
CA TYR A 366 -21.94 16.00 19.70
C TYR A 366 -20.74 16.62 20.42
N VAL A 367 -19.83 15.78 20.88
CA VAL A 367 -18.55 16.18 21.48
C VAL A 367 -17.43 15.39 20.83
N TYR A 368 -16.37 16.09 20.47
CA TYR A 368 -15.14 15.54 19.91
C TYR A 368 -13.95 16.10 20.69
N SER A 369 -12.97 15.25 20.98
CA SER A 369 -11.71 15.67 21.57
C SER A 369 -10.59 14.82 20.98
N GLU A 370 -9.60 15.47 20.40
CA GLU A 370 -8.39 14.88 19.85
C GLU A 370 -7.19 15.57 20.52
N SER A 371 -6.30 14.80 21.15
CA SER A 371 -5.16 15.34 21.90
C SER A 371 -3.94 14.46 21.74
N ASP A 372 -2.79 15.09 21.52
CA ASP A 372 -1.48 14.45 21.57
C ASP A 372 -1.08 14.18 23.02
N MET A 373 -0.40 13.05 23.22
CA MET A 373 0.22 12.70 24.49
C MET A 373 1.63 13.27 24.55
N LYS A 374 1.78 14.40 25.26
CA LYS A 374 3.07 15.10 25.46
C LYS A 374 4.22 14.25 26.01
N ASN A 375 3.94 13.09 26.63
CA ASN A 375 4.93 12.20 27.22
C ASN A 375 5.13 10.89 26.42
N GLN A 376 4.55 10.77 25.22
CA GLN A 376 4.68 9.61 24.35
C GLN A 376 5.01 10.02 22.91
N PRO A 377 6.20 10.59 22.66
CA PRO A 377 6.69 10.80 21.30
C PRO A 377 6.85 9.46 20.58
N LEU A 378 6.64 9.48 19.26
CA LEU A 378 6.73 8.31 18.39
C LEU A 378 7.91 8.44 17.43
N GLN A 379 7.81 9.34 16.44
CA GLN A 379 8.84 9.53 15.40
C GLN A 379 9.87 10.60 15.77
N GLN A 380 9.52 11.55 16.65
CA GLN A 380 10.36 12.67 17.04
C GLN A 380 10.84 12.49 18.49
N ASN A 381 12.03 11.95 18.68
CA ASN A 381 12.65 11.91 20.01
C ASN A 381 13.19 13.30 20.36
N LEU A 382 12.56 13.95 21.35
CA LEU A 382 12.90 15.29 21.80
C LEU A 382 13.92 15.26 22.95
N SER A 383 15.00 16.04 22.84
CA SER A 383 15.90 16.33 23.96
C SER A 383 15.29 17.37 24.93
N GLU A 384 15.84 17.51 26.14
CA GLU A 384 15.40 18.53 27.09
C GLU A 384 15.57 19.95 26.52
N GLU A 385 16.65 20.21 25.79
CA GLU A 385 16.89 21.48 25.12
C GLU A 385 15.84 21.75 24.03
N GLN A 386 15.48 20.74 23.23
CA GLN A 386 14.45 20.87 22.21
C GLN A 386 13.06 21.08 22.80
N VAL A 387 12.75 20.47 23.95
CA VAL A 387 11.51 20.75 24.70
C VAL A 387 11.53 22.19 25.22
N ALA A 388 12.66 22.69 25.71
CA ALA A 388 12.78 24.09 26.13
C ALA A 388 12.57 25.06 24.95
N THR A 389 13.07 24.74 23.76
CA THR A 389 12.76 25.49 22.52
C THR A 389 11.25 25.53 22.27
N LEU A 390 10.56 24.39 22.32
CA LEU A 390 9.10 24.34 22.16
C LEU A 390 8.36 25.13 23.24
N GLN A 391 8.83 25.13 24.49
CA GLN A 391 8.22 25.91 25.57
C GLN A 391 8.32 27.42 25.32
N GLN A 392 9.44 27.88 24.78
CA GLN A 392 9.69 29.30 24.49
C GLN A 392 9.01 29.78 23.20
N ALA A 393 8.75 28.88 22.25
CA ALA A 393 8.17 29.20 20.96
C ALA A 393 6.68 29.63 21.01
N GLY A 394 5.93 29.27 22.05
CA GLY A 394 4.47 29.48 22.07
C GLY A 394 3.80 28.76 20.90
N ASP A 395 2.93 29.46 20.17
CA ASP A 395 2.30 28.94 18.94
C ASP A 395 3.13 29.22 17.66
N ASP A 396 4.28 29.88 17.75
CA ASP A 396 5.08 30.31 16.59
C ASP A 396 5.96 29.19 16.02
N VAL A 397 5.50 28.58 14.93
CA VAL A 397 6.21 27.51 14.20
C VAL A 397 7.60 27.94 13.73
N THR A 398 7.84 29.23 13.47
CA THR A 398 9.17 29.70 13.02
C THR A 398 10.23 29.60 14.11
N GLN A 399 9.81 29.63 15.38
CA GLN A 399 10.68 29.46 16.55
C GLN A 399 10.85 27.99 16.96
N MET A 400 10.12 27.06 16.35
CA MET A 400 10.17 25.62 16.64
C MET A 400 11.27 24.92 15.83
N THR A 401 12.49 25.45 15.87
CA THR A 401 13.65 24.92 15.15
C THR A 401 14.80 24.66 16.12
N ALA A 402 15.48 23.52 15.98
CA ALA A 402 16.61 23.15 16.83
C ALA A 402 17.79 22.58 16.04
N PRO A 403 19.02 22.61 16.61
CA PRO A 403 20.16 21.91 16.04
C PRO A 403 19.88 20.41 15.87
N SER A 404 20.34 19.85 14.74
CA SER A 404 20.10 18.44 14.40
C SER A 404 21.17 17.46 14.91
N ALA A 405 22.35 17.98 15.24
CA ALA A 405 23.55 17.17 15.41
C ALA A 405 23.61 16.49 16.78
N TYR A 406 23.90 15.19 16.80
CA TYR A 406 24.18 14.43 18.03
C TYR A 406 25.39 13.50 17.83
N VAL A 407 26.13 13.21 18.90
CA VAL A 407 27.30 12.32 18.85
C VAL A 407 26.85 10.88 18.56
N ASP A 408 27.50 10.21 17.61
CA ASP A 408 27.17 8.83 17.19
C ASP A 408 28.45 8.01 17.00
N THR A 409 28.34 6.69 17.05
CA THR A 409 29.48 5.78 16.87
C THR A 409 29.75 5.51 15.39
N TYR A 410 31.04 5.37 15.06
CA TYR A 410 31.47 5.00 13.72
C TYR A 410 30.84 3.68 13.26
N SER A 411 30.37 3.68 12.02
CA SER A 411 29.89 2.51 11.31
C SER A 411 30.09 2.75 9.81
N GLU A 412 30.55 1.73 9.10
CA GLU A 412 30.76 1.77 7.65
C GLU A 412 29.47 2.09 6.86
N ASN A 413 28.31 1.86 7.47
CA ASN A 413 26.99 2.11 6.87
C ASN A 413 26.38 3.48 7.25
N LYS A 414 27.13 4.37 7.93
CA LYS A 414 26.66 5.70 8.35
C LYS A 414 27.48 6.82 7.72
N VAL A 415 26.81 7.89 7.28
CA VAL A 415 27.47 9.17 6.98
C VAL A 415 27.52 9.99 8.25
N LEU A 416 28.75 10.25 8.72
CA LEU A 416 29.00 11.00 9.94
C LEU A 416 29.88 12.21 9.64
N TYR A 417 29.84 13.18 10.54
CA TYR A 417 30.54 14.45 10.42
C TYR A 417 31.38 14.69 11.66
N ARG A 418 32.58 15.22 11.49
CA ARG A 418 33.31 15.85 12.60
C ARG A 418 32.90 17.31 12.72
N LYS A 419 32.97 17.83 13.93
CA LYS A 419 32.71 19.24 14.23
C LYS A 419 34.02 20.03 14.10
N THR A 420 34.04 21.06 13.27
CA THR A 420 35.20 21.94 13.03
C THR A 420 34.78 23.41 12.96
N PHE A 421 35.74 24.32 12.80
CA PHE A 421 35.47 25.76 12.66
C PHE A 421 35.92 26.27 11.30
N ALA A 422 35.03 26.97 10.59
CA ALA A 422 35.35 27.69 9.37
C ALA A 422 34.98 29.17 9.53
N GLY A 423 35.96 30.08 9.47
CA GLY A 423 35.72 31.52 9.63
C GLY A 423 35.16 31.94 11.01
N GLY A 424 35.43 31.16 12.06
CA GLY A 424 34.92 31.41 13.42
C GLY A 424 33.51 30.87 13.69
N ILE A 425 32.90 30.19 12.73
CA ILE A 425 31.57 29.55 12.85
C ILE A 425 31.78 28.04 12.95
N GLU A 426 30.99 27.39 13.82
CA GLU A 426 30.97 25.93 13.96
C GLU A 426 30.33 25.28 12.74
N VAL A 427 31.02 24.33 12.11
CA VAL A 427 30.58 23.64 10.90
C VAL A 427 30.80 22.13 11.03
N PHE A 428 30.04 21.35 10.27
CA PHE A 428 30.10 19.90 10.20
C PHE A 428 30.78 19.47 8.91
N GLU A 429 31.92 18.81 9.04
CA GLU A 429 32.71 18.31 7.91
C GLU A 429 32.64 16.79 7.91
N TYR A 430 32.38 16.17 6.76
CA TYR A 430 32.27 14.72 6.65
C TYR A 430 33.55 14.01 7.12
N SER A 431 33.41 12.93 7.92
CA SER A 431 34.54 12.13 8.39
C SER A 431 34.16 10.66 8.61
N ASN A 432 35.08 9.77 8.24
CA ASN A 432 35.02 8.32 8.47
C ASN A 432 36.13 7.83 9.44
N ASP A 433 36.79 8.74 10.16
CA ASP A 433 37.82 8.33 11.10
C ASP A 433 37.18 7.83 12.41
N SER A 434 37.31 6.54 12.69
CA SER A 434 36.82 5.90 13.92
C SER A 434 37.45 6.45 15.21
N LEU A 435 38.55 7.19 15.12
CA LEU A 435 39.24 7.80 16.27
C LEU A 435 38.74 9.22 16.58
N GLU A 436 37.99 9.85 15.68
CA GLU A 436 37.42 11.18 15.88
C GLU A 436 36.08 11.12 16.64
N THR A 437 35.67 12.26 17.24
CA THR A 437 34.30 12.40 17.75
C THR A 437 33.37 12.72 16.60
N LEU A 438 32.58 11.73 16.21
CA LEU A 438 31.69 11.80 15.06
C LEU A 438 30.26 12.18 15.48
N TYR A 439 29.60 12.92 14.61
CA TYR A 439 28.24 13.42 14.76
C TYR A 439 27.36 12.90 13.64
N ASN A 440 26.16 12.46 13.99
CA ASN A 440 25.07 12.28 13.04
C ASN A 440 24.35 13.62 12.88
N VAL A 441 24.26 14.13 11.65
CA VAL A 441 23.74 15.46 11.36
C VAL A 441 22.65 15.35 10.29
N ARG A 442 21.49 15.97 10.55
CA ARG A 442 20.40 16.05 9.56
C ARG A 442 20.38 17.44 8.96
N PHE A 443 20.51 17.50 7.63
CA PHE A 443 20.46 18.74 6.88
C PHE A 443 19.05 18.96 6.32
N SER A 444 18.44 20.08 6.68
CA SER A 444 17.13 20.51 6.17
C SER A 444 17.29 21.51 5.03
N LEU A 445 16.47 21.40 3.99
CA LEU A 445 16.43 22.35 2.88
C LEU A 445 15.80 23.66 3.37
N VAL A 446 16.57 24.74 3.39
CA VAL A 446 16.09 26.08 3.79
C VAL A 446 15.83 26.99 2.58
N GLY A 447 16.19 26.55 1.37
CA GLY A 447 15.96 27.28 0.12
C GLY A 447 17.24 27.82 -0.50
N ASN A 448 17.17 28.21 -1.77
CA ASN A 448 18.36 28.61 -2.54
C ASN A 448 19.02 29.87 -1.96
N ASN A 449 20.33 29.80 -1.71
CA ASN A 449 21.13 30.86 -1.08
C ASN A 449 20.66 31.28 0.33
N GLN A 450 19.96 30.38 1.03
CA GLN A 450 19.50 30.60 2.40
C GLN A 450 20.20 29.69 3.41
N GLY A 451 21.04 28.75 2.95
CA GLY A 451 21.79 27.84 3.80
C GLY A 451 23.29 27.84 3.53
N ASN A 452 24.05 27.26 4.44
CA ASN A 452 25.51 27.19 4.39
C ASN A 452 26.04 25.85 3.84
N TYR A 453 25.17 24.91 3.45
CA TYR A 453 25.58 23.60 2.94
C TYR A 453 25.01 23.30 1.54
N ILE A 454 25.79 22.56 0.74
CA ILE A 454 25.43 21.99 -0.56
C ILE A 454 25.60 20.47 -0.55
N LEU A 455 24.91 19.78 -1.44
CA LEU A 455 25.07 18.33 -1.60
C LEU A 455 26.29 18.04 -2.49
N SER A 456 27.26 17.26 -2.00
CA SER A 456 28.53 16.97 -2.68
C SER A 456 28.49 15.76 -3.61
N ASN A 457 27.80 14.68 -3.22
CA ASN A 457 27.73 13.46 -4.03
C ASN A 457 26.34 12.80 -3.97
N GLY A 458 25.78 12.50 -5.16
CA GLY A 458 24.49 11.82 -5.33
C GLY A 458 24.58 10.36 -5.80
N ALA A 459 25.79 9.83 -6.03
CA ALA A 459 25.99 8.46 -6.56
C ALA A 459 26.25 7.40 -5.47
N ALA A 460 26.56 7.82 -4.23
CA ALA A 460 26.70 6.91 -3.09
C ALA A 460 25.33 6.57 -2.46
N ILE A 461 25.24 5.46 -1.73
CA ILE A 461 24.04 5.01 -1.00
C ILE A 461 23.53 6.08 -0.01
N SER A 462 24.42 6.97 0.46
CA SER A 462 24.12 8.03 1.42
C SER A 462 24.57 9.41 0.93
N ARG A 463 23.77 10.44 1.25
CA ARG A 463 23.98 11.85 0.84
C ARG A 463 25.01 12.55 1.75
N ILE A 464 26.06 13.11 1.15
CA ILE A 464 27.10 13.88 1.86
C ILE A 464 26.89 15.38 1.60
N TYR A 465 26.86 16.18 2.66
CA TYR A 465 26.73 17.63 2.60
C TYR A 465 28.07 18.31 2.88
N GLU A 466 28.37 19.36 2.12
CA GLU A 466 29.59 20.14 2.27
C GLU A 466 29.25 21.58 2.61
N TYR A 467 30.01 22.14 3.55
CA TYR A 467 29.90 23.54 3.93
C TYR A 467 30.49 24.43 2.83
N ILE A 468 29.78 25.50 2.48
CA ILE A 468 30.25 26.54 1.55
C ILE A 468 30.24 27.90 2.25
N THR A 469 31.39 28.58 2.22
CA THR A 469 31.55 29.88 2.89
C THR A 469 30.66 30.95 2.26
N PRO A 470 29.91 31.73 3.05
CA PRO A 470 29.14 32.88 2.56
C PRO A 470 29.99 33.91 1.82
N ILE A 471 29.45 34.49 0.75
CA ILE A 471 30.08 35.59 0.00
C ILE A 471 29.42 36.90 0.45
N SER A 472 30.19 37.82 1.04
CA SER A 472 29.68 39.10 1.57
C SER A 472 28.53 38.95 2.58
N GLY A 473 28.51 37.85 3.34
CA GLY A 473 27.47 37.55 4.33
C GLY A 473 26.21 36.89 3.77
N ILE A 474 26.14 36.60 2.46
CA ILE A 474 25.03 35.87 1.85
C ILE A 474 25.42 34.38 1.73
N PRO A 475 24.67 33.46 2.37
CA PRO A 475 24.89 32.02 2.24
C PRO A 475 24.82 31.58 0.76
N GLN A 476 25.65 30.63 0.36
CA GLN A 476 25.73 30.14 -1.03
C GLN A 476 25.15 28.73 -1.21
N GLY A 477 24.69 28.12 -0.12
CA GLY A 477 24.09 26.80 -0.10
C GLY A 477 22.57 26.83 0.06
N ASN A 478 22.00 25.64 0.15
CA ASN A 478 20.56 25.43 0.21
C ASN A 478 20.10 24.73 1.50
N TYR A 479 21.05 24.24 2.30
CA TYR A 479 20.80 23.38 3.46
C TYR A 479 21.44 23.92 4.74
N GLU A 480 20.82 23.60 5.88
CA GLU A 480 21.30 23.90 7.23
C GLU A 480 21.20 22.67 8.16
N PRO A 481 22.09 22.50 9.16
CA PRO A 481 22.10 21.36 10.07
C PRO A 481 21.06 21.51 11.19
N VAL A 482 19.84 21.92 10.84
CA VAL A 482 18.71 22.14 11.75
C VAL A 482 17.57 21.17 11.46
N ILE A 483 16.72 20.93 12.46
CA ILE A 483 15.46 20.21 12.31
C ILE A 483 14.30 21.10 12.77
N SER A 484 13.16 20.96 12.09
CA SER A 484 11.88 21.52 12.58
C SER A 484 11.28 20.57 13.62
N LEU A 485 10.86 21.13 14.75
CA LEU A 485 10.24 20.42 15.84
C LEU A 485 8.72 20.59 15.75
N THR A 486 7.97 19.51 15.88
CA THR A 486 6.51 19.56 16.02
C THR A 486 6.13 19.47 17.50
N PRO A 487 5.34 20.40 18.05
CA PRO A 487 4.80 20.30 19.40
C PRO A 487 3.56 19.38 19.46
N PRO A 488 3.23 18.82 20.64
CA PRO A 488 1.98 18.11 20.86
C PRO A 488 0.81 19.11 20.88
N SER A 489 -0.28 18.80 20.17
CA SER A 489 -1.45 19.68 19.97
C SER A 489 -2.75 19.06 20.50
N LYS A 490 -3.79 19.88 20.66
CA LYS A 490 -5.13 19.45 21.13
C LYS A 490 -6.23 20.24 20.45
N ILE A 491 -7.28 19.55 19.98
CA ILE A 491 -8.52 20.15 19.48
C ILE A 491 -9.74 19.48 20.12
N GLN A 492 -10.65 20.28 20.66
CA GLN A 492 -11.92 19.83 21.23
C GLN A 492 -13.05 20.67 20.65
N ILE A 493 -14.16 20.02 20.31
CA ILE A 493 -15.31 20.69 19.71
C ILE A 493 -16.57 20.09 20.32
N ALA A 494 -17.49 20.93 20.78
CA ALA A 494 -18.82 20.52 21.18
C ALA A 494 -19.87 21.29 20.36
N THR A 495 -20.87 20.57 19.84
CA THR A 495 -21.93 21.16 19.01
C THR A 495 -23.31 20.73 19.48
N VAL A 496 -24.29 21.63 19.36
CA VAL A 496 -25.71 21.34 19.54
C VAL A 496 -26.45 21.84 18.31
N LEU A 497 -27.28 20.98 17.71
CA LEU A 497 -28.07 21.31 16.53
C LEU A 497 -29.50 20.85 16.67
N GLY A 498 -30.42 21.57 16.06
CA GLY A 498 -31.85 21.25 16.07
C GLY A 498 -32.49 21.54 14.73
N LYS A 499 -33.52 20.77 14.40
CA LYS A 499 -34.41 20.99 13.25
C LYS A 499 -35.85 21.02 13.75
N PHE A 500 -36.65 21.94 13.24
CA PHE A 500 -38.04 22.12 13.58
C PHE A 500 -38.87 22.36 12.32
N ASN A 501 -39.82 21.47 12.07
CA ASN A 501 -40.74 21.45 10.94
C ASN A 501 -42.18 21.59 11.47
N PRO A 502 -42.65 22.80 11.84
CA PRO A 502 -43.99 22.99 12.37
C PRO A 502 -45.11 22.69 11.35
N SER A 503 -44.79 22.72 10.05
CA SER A 503 -45.67 22.32 8.96
C SER A 503 -44.83 21.86 7.76
N GLU A 504 -45.46 21.27 6.74
CA GLU A 504 -44.79 20.94 5.46
C GLU A 504 -44.25 22.17 4.71
N LYS A 505 -44.64 23.39 5.11
CA LYS A 505 -44.26 24.65 4.46
C LYS A 505 -43.09 25.36 5.16
N THR A 506 -42.68 24.91 6.34
CA THR A 506 -41.72 25.66 7.17
C THR A 506 -40.65 24.71 7.70
N LEU A 507 -39.39 25.05 7.46
CA LEU A 507 -38.22 24.35 8.00
C LEU A 507 -37.33 25.39 8.68
N ILE A 508 -37.00 25.16 9.94
CA ILE A 508 -36.02 25.94 10.70
C ILE A 508 -34.98 24.97 11.23
N ASP A 509 -33.70 25.26 11.01
CA ASP A 509 -32.61 24.53 11.65
C ASP A 509 -31.56 25.47 12.23
N PHE A 510 -30.97 25.08 13.35
CA PHE A 510 -29.95 25.85 14.03
C PHE A 510 -28.81 24.95 14.47
N GLU A 511 -27.65 25.53 14.66
CA GLU A 511 -26.47 24.86 15.16
C GLU A 511 -25.59 25.85 15.92
N ALA A 512 -25.11 25.46 17.10
CA ALA A 512 -24.15 26.22 17.88
C ALA A 512 -22.96 25.31 18.21
N GLY A 513 -21.75 25.86 18.18
CA GLY A 513 -20.51 25.14 18.43
C GLY A 513 -19.57 25.94 19.33
N ILE A 514 -18.83 25.23 20.17
CA ILE A 514 -17.67 25.75 20.89
C ILE A 514 -16.45 24.91 20.56
N SER A 515 -15.27 25.53 20.47
CA SER A 515 -14.00 24.84 20.26
C SER A 515 -12.95 25.28 21.26
N ASN A 516 -12.06 24.36 21.61
CA ASN A 516 -10.82 24.60 22.34
C ASN A 516 -9.67 24.00 21.54
N ASN A 517 -8.80 24.84 20.96
CA ASN A 517 -7.71 24.42 20.10
C ASN A 517 -6.38 25.02 20.56
N ASP A 518 -5.46 24.15 20.96
CA ASP A 518 -4.17 24.48 21.57
C ASP A 518 -3.08 23.84 20.68
N LEU A 519 -2.22 24.68 20.11
CA LEU A 519 -1.22 24.26 19.13
C LEU A 519 0.06 23.74 19.79
N ASN A 520 0.28 24.03 21.07
CA ASN A 520 1.49 23.65 21.79
C ASN A 520 1.25 23.37 23.28
N LEU A 521 0.98 22.10 23.60
CA LEU A 521 0.75 21.62 24.97
C LEU A 521 1.99 21.71 25.88
N TYR A 522 3.16 22.11 25.39
CA TYR A 522 4.33 22.39 26.23
C TYR A 522 4.39 23.85 26.71
N SER A 523 3.79 24.79 25.99
CA SER A 523 3.90 26.21 26.29
C SER A 523 2.58 26.79 26.83
N PRO A 524 2.60 27.61 27.90
CA PRO A 524 1.46 28.40 28.32
C PRO A 524 1.38 29.77 27.58
N ILE A 525 2.35 30.08 26.72
CA ILE A 525 2.36 31.31 25.92
C ILE A 525 1.26 31.18 24.86
N ASP A 526 0.50 32.25 24.63
CA ASP A 526 -0.61 32.36 23.66
C ASP A 526 -1.90 31.58 23.94
N ASP A 527 -2.01 30.82 25.04
CA ASP A 527 -3.20 30.05 25.45
C ASP A 527 -4.53 30.86 25.57
N GLY A 528 -4.45 32.19 25.60
CA GLY A 528 -5.62 33.07 25.63
C GLY A 528 -6.48 33.05 24.36
N ASN A 529 -5.97 32.52 23.25
CA ASN A 529 -6.66 32.45 21.95
C ASN A 529 -7.28 31.06 21.65
N ASN A 530 -7.21 30.11 22.59
CA ASN A 530 -7.58 28.71 22.32
C ASN A 530 -9.10 28.48 22.17
N ASN A 531 -9.94 29.31 22.79
CA ASN A 531 -11.38 29.10 22.90
C ASN A 531 -12.19 29.94 21.92
N GLY A 532 -13.09 29.31 21.16
CA GLY A 532 -13.96 30.01 20.21
C GLY A 532 -15.40 29.50 20.18
N LEU A 533 -16.30 30.34 19.64
CA LEU A 533 -17.73 30.06 19.44
C LEU A 533 -18.13 30.20 17.97
N ALA A 534 -19.05 29.35 17.50
CA ALA A 534 -19.72 29.49 16.22
C ALA A 534 -21.24 29.25 16.35
N GLY A 535 -22.02 29.87 15.46
CA GLY A 535 -23.47 29.76 15.42
C GLY A 535 -24.01 29.81 14.00
N LYS A 536 -25.10 29.09 13.75
CA LYS A 536 -25.78 29.00 12.46
C LYS A 536 -27.29 28.94 12.68
N LEU A 537 -28.04 29.64 11.85
CA LEU A 537 -29.49 29.60 11.77
C LEU A 537 -29.92 29.58 10.30
N ASN A 538 -30.70 28.58 9.93
CA ASN A 538 -31.31 28.44 8.62
C ASN A 538 -32.83 28.45 8.77
N ALA A 539 -33.51 29.18 7.90
CA ALA A 539 -34.95 29.22 7.82
C ALA A 539 -35.37 29.12 6.36
N ARG A 540 -36.38 28.29 6.09
CA ARG A 540 -37.02 28.13 4.78
C ARG A 540 -38.53 28.14 4.96
N GLN A 541 -39.19 28.95 4.14
CA GLN A 541 -40.64 29.09 4.12
C GLN A 541 -41.15 28.95 2.68
N ARG A 542 -42.09 28.02 2.47
CA ARG A 542 -42.87 27.93 1.23
C ARG A 542 -43.90 29.04 1.20
N LEU A 543 -43.73 29.97 0.27
CA LEU A 543 -44.59 31.15 0.07
C LEU A 543 -45.78 30.83 -0.82
N TYR A 544 -45.56 29.99 -1.85
CA TYR A 544 -46.59 29.64 -2.83
C TYR A 544 -46.42 28.21 -3.32
N THR A 545 -47.52 27.49 -3.53
CA THR A 545 -47.51 26.15 -4.14
C THR A 545 -48.83 25.88 -4.86
N ASN A 546 -48.74 25.41 -6.11
CA ASN A 546 -49.84 24.85 -6.88
C ASN A 546 -49.30 23.73 -7.80
N GLU A 547 -50.11 23.20 -8.72
CA GLU A 547 -49.70 22.11 -9.62
C GLU A 547 -48.54 22.44 -10.58
N VAL A 548 -48.27 23.74 -10.80
CA VAL A 548 -47.31 24.23 -11.81
C VAL A 548 -46.08 24.89 -11.17
N TRP A 549 -46.26 25.58 -10.04
CA TRP A 549 -45.27 26.45 -9.41
C TRP A 549 -45.15 26.17 -7.92
N GLU A 550 -43.92 26.19 -7.43
CA GLU A 550 -43.60 26.20 -6.01
C GLU A 550 -42.53 27.27 -5.77
N LEU A 551 -42.78 28.17 -4.80
CA LEU A 551 -41.86 29.24 -4.44
C LEU A 551 -41.52 29.13 -2.96
N ASP A 552 -40.25 28.91 -2.68
CA ASP A 552 -39.68 28.93 -1.33
C ASP A 552 -38.82 30.18 -1.16
N ALA A 553 -38.92 30.85 -0.01
CA ALA A 553 -37.94 31.81 0.45
C ALA A 553 -37.06 31.18 1.53
N PHE A 554 -35.78 31.55 1.57
CA PHE A 554 -34.85 31.05 2.58
C PHE A 554 -33.88 32.14 3.06
N ALA A 555 -33.40 31.97 4.29
CA ALA A 555 -32.35 32.78 4.88
C ALA A 555 -31.44 31.88 5.75
N ASN A 556 -30.14 32.01 5.59
CA ASN A 556 -29.11 31.29 6.33
C ASN A 556 -28.13 32.30 6.90
N TYR A 557 -27.97 32.34 8.21
CA TYR A 557 -27.00 33.20 8.89
C TYR A 557 -26.00 32.34 9.65
N GLN A 558 -24.71 32.58 9.45
CA GLN A 558 -23.61 31.90 10.12
C GLN A 558 -22.67 32.92 10.73
N PHE A 559 -22.29 32.71 11.99
CA PHE A 559 -21.27 33.48 12.71
C PHE A 559 -20.17 32.54 13.19
N VAL A 560 -18.91 32.92 13.01
CA VAL A 560 -17.75 32.17 13.47
C VAL A 560 -16.80 33.15 14.15
N GLN A 561 -16.52 32.97 15.44
CA GLN A 561 -15.52 33.75 16.14
C GLN A 561 -14.11 33.44 15.60
N LYS A 562 -13.22 34.43 15.60
CA LYS A 562 -11.83 34.31 15.12
C LYS A 562 -11.05 33.12 15.69
N ASP A 563 -11.34 32.74 16.93
CA ASP A 563 -10.67 31.68 17.70
C ASP A 563 -11.34 30.30 17.52
N PHE A 564 -12.48 30.23 16.80
CA PHE A 564 -13.15 28.96 16.54
C PHE A 564 -12.38 28.12 15.52
N ARG A 565 -12.27 26.81 15.76
CA ARG A 565 -11.56 25.86 14.88
C ARG A 565 -12.41 24.65 14.57
N THR A 566 -12.25 24.11 13.36
CA THR A 566 -12.89 22.87 12.89
C THR A 566 -11.85 21.85 12.48
N ILE A 567 -12.26 20.58 12.40
CA ILE A 567 -11.38 19.47 11.97
C ILE A 567 -11.18 19.50 10.46
N GLU A 568 -12.27 19.48 9.69
CA GLU A 568 -12.23 19.71 8.25
C GLU A 568 -12.67 21.15 7.92
N ARG A 569 -12.42 21.58 6.68
CA ARG A 569 -12.83 22.89 6.19
C ARG A 569 -14.34 23.15 6.40
N LEU A 570 -14.67 24.37 6.81
CA LEU A 570 -16.06 24.81 6.91
C LEU A 570 -16.71 24.96 5.53
N PHE A 571 -16.01 25.57 4.58
CA PHE A 571 -16.57 25.93 3.28
C PHE A 571 -16.09 25.00 2.16
N ASN A 572 -16.62 25.19 0.95
CA ASN A 572 -16.16 24.47 -0.23
C ASN A 572 -14.70 24.87 -0.57
N ILE A 573 -14.00 24.05 -1.35
CA ILE A 573 -12.56 24.25 -1.65
C ILE A 573 -12.25 25.59 -2.34
N GLU A 574 -13.20 26.12 -3.11
CA GLU A 574 -13.04 27.36 -3.85
C GLU A 574 -13.53 28.59 -3.05
N PHE A 575 -14.01 28.44 -1.80
CA PHE A 575 -14.63 29.53 -1.04
C PHE A 575 -13.78 30.80 -0.97
N ASN A 576 -12.47 30.67 -0.67
CA ASN A 576 -11.60 31.84 -0.60
C ASN A 576 -11.49 32.56 -1.95
N ARG A 577 -11.45 31.81 -3.05
CA ARG A 577 -11.42 32.36 -4.40
C ARG A 577 -12.75 32.98 -4.80
N ASP A 578 -13.83 32.29 -4.50
CA ASP A 578 -15.22 32.68 -4.70
C ASP A 578 -15.55 34.06 -4.09
N TRP A 579 -14.79 34.47 -3.09
CA TRP A 579 -14.88 35.74 -2.36
C TRP A 579 -13.66 36.65 -2.55
N ASN A 580 -12.64 36.27 -3.35
CA ASN A 580 -11.35 36.97 -3.44
C ASN A 580 -10.74 37.33 -2.08
N LEU A 581 -10.67 36.35 -1.18
CA LEU A 581 -10.03 36.51 0.12
C LEU A 581 -8.50 36.48 -0.04
N THR A 582 -7.92 37.58 -0.51
CA THR A 582 -6.47 37.74 -0.70
C THR A 582 -5.83 38.29 0.57
N ASN A 583 -4.80 37.60 1.08
CA ASN A 583 -4.08 37.97 2.32
C ASN A 583 -4.97 38.10 3.57
N ILE A 584 -6.16 37.48 3.56
CA ILE A 584 -7.04 37.43 4.72
C ILE A 584 -6.80 36.11 5.44
N ILE A 585 -6.15 36.20 6.59
CA ILE A 585 -6.08 35.09 7.55
C ILE A 585 -7.45 35.03 8.23
N THR A 586 -8.26 34.04 7.85
CA THR A 586 -9.66 33.88 8.30
C THR A 586 -9.81 33.69 9.81
N THR A 587 -8.71 33.40 10.51
CA THR A 587 -8.63 33.21 11.95
C THR A 587 -8.24 34.46 12.75
N ASN A 588 -8.02 35.61 12.09
CA ASN A 588 -7.66 36.85 12.79
C ASN A 588 -8.88 37.70 13.16
N ASN A 589 -10.03 37.48 12.52
CA ASN A 589 -11.24 38.29 12.68
C ASN A 589 -12.49 37.42 12.78
N ASN A 590 -13.54 37.96 13.42
CA ASN A 590 -14.83 37.28 13.46
C ASN A 590 -15.47 37.31 12.07
N GLN A 591 -16.08 36.20 11.69
CA GLN A 591 -16.76 36.02 10.41
C GLN A 591 -18.28 36.06 10.61
N SER A 592 -18.98 36.86 9.81
CA SER A 592 -20.43 36.82 9.65
C SER A 592 -20.78 36.53 8.19
N TYR A 593 -21.68 35.58 7.95
CA TYR A 593 -22.06 35.13 6.62
C TYR A 593 -23.58 34.96 6.53
N LEU A 594 -24.23 35.83 5.77
CA LEU A 594 -25.67 35.80 5.50
C LEU A 594 -25.93 35.38 4.06
N VAL A 595 -26.84 34.44 3.84
CA VAL A 595 -27.33 34.02 2.53
C VAL A 595 -28.85 34.10 2.55
N ALA A 596 -29.46 34.96 1.75
CA ALA A 596 -30.91 35.07 1.64
C ALA A 596 -31.35 34.97 0.18
N GLY A 597 -32.48 34.31 -0.08
CA GLY A 597 -32.88 34.07 -1.46
C GLY A 597 -34.24 33.40 -1.64
N THR A 598 -34.52 33.07 -2.89
CA THR A 598 -35.74 32.38 -3.31
C THR A 598 -35.42 31.23 -4.25
N THR A 599 -36.14 30.12 -4.08
CA THR A 599 -36.11 28.97 -4.99
C THR A 599 -37.47 28.83 -5.65
N LEU A 600 -37.51 29.00 -6.97
CA LEU A 600 -38.68 28.78 -7.81
C LEU A 600 -38.58 27.42 -8.48
N ARG A 601 -39.49 26.50 -8.16
CA ARG A 601 -39.57 25.17 -8.78
C ARG A 601 -40.79 25.09 -9.71
N LEU A 602 -40.55 24.53 -10.89
CA LEU A 602 -41.56 24.04 -11.81
C LEU A 602 -41.45 22.50 -11.78
N PRO A 603 -42.29 21.76 -11.03
CA PRO A 603 -42.07 20.35 -10.71
C PRO A 603 -41.74 19.42 -11.90
N LYS A 604 -42.26 19.73 -13.09
CA LYS A 604 -42.00 18.97 -14.34
C LYS A 604 -40.95 19.59 -15.27
N LYS A 605 -40.53 20.84 -15.03
CA LYS A 605 -39.69 21.63 -15.93
C LYS A 605 -38.35 22.06 -15.33
N GLY A 606 -38.15 22.08 -14.02
CA GLY A 606 -36.86 22.43 -13.40
C GLY A 606 -36.98 23.48 -12.29
N GLN A 607 -35.88 24.17 -11.99
CA GLN A 607 -35.83 25.16 -10.90
C GLN A 607 -34.88 26.34 -11.20
N LEU A 608 -35.16 27.47 -10.56
CA LEU A 608 -34.32 28.68 -10.50
C LEU A 608 -34.09 29.06 -9.04
N ASN A 609 -32.83 29.23 -8.68
CA ASN A 609 -32.37 29.73 -7.39
C ASN A 609 -31.75 31.10 -7.59
N TYR A 610 -32.23 32.08 -6.83
CA TYR A 610 -31.60 33.38 -6.70
C TYR A 610 -31.24 33.62 -5.24
N GLN A 611 -30.00 33.99 -4.97
CA GLN A 611 -29.53 34.31 -3.63
C GLN A 611 -28.63 35.53 -3.62
N VAL A 612 -28.75 36.30 -2.55
CA VAL A 612 -27.85 37.39 -2.16
C VAL A 612 -27.09 36.91 -0.94
N GLU A 613 -25.78 37.04 -1.01
CA GLU A 613 -24.85 36.63 0.03
C GLU A 613 -24.09 37.85 0.53
N GLN A 614 -23.92 37.96 1.83
CA GLN A 614 -23.13 38.98 2.48
C GLN A 614 -22.10 38.30 3.37
N LEU A 615 -20.82 38.57 3.12
CA LEU A 615 -19.70 38.05 3.91
C LEU A 615 -18.95 39.22 4.54
N ASP A 616 -18.71 39.12 5.84
CA ASP A 616 -18.02 40.14 6.61
C ASP A 616 -16.98 39.48 7.54
N PHE A 617 -15.75 39.97 7.52
CA PHE A 617 -14.67 39.62 8.44
C PHE A 617 -14.30 40.83 9.32
N SER A 618 -15.29 41.42 10.00
CA SER A 618 -15.10 42.62 10.81
C SER A 618 -14.47 43.76 9.98
N SER A 619 -13.36 44.35 10.42
CA SER A 619 -12.69 45.43 9.69
C SER A 619 -11.81 44.96 8.51
N ALA A 620 -11.61 43.65 8.32
CA ALA A 620 -10.68 43.13 7.32
C ALA A 620 -11.29 42.96 5.93
N PHE A 621 -12.59 42.68 5.84
CA PHE A 621 -13.27 42.43 4.57
C PHE A 621 -14.79 42.52 4.68
N ASN A 622 -15.40 43.10 3.65
CA ASN A 622 -16.84 43.10 3.44
C ASN A 622 -17.14 42.83 1.97
N GLY A 623 -18.06 41.90 1.68
CA GLY A 623 -18.44 41.58 0.31
C GLY A 623 -19.91 41.24 0.18
N THR A 624 -20.49 41.64 -0.95
CA THR A 624 -21.84 41.26 -1.37
C THR A 624 -21.76 40.47 -2.67
N ARG A 625 -22.34 39.26 -2.69
CA ARG A 625 -22.35 38.38 -3.86
C ARG A 625 -23.77 38.00 -4.24
N HIS A 626 -24.12 38.20 -5.50
CA HIS A 626 -25.36 37.70 -6.08
C HIS A 626 -25.08 36.39 -6.81
N VAL A 627 -25.89 35.36 -6.59
CA VAL A 627 -25.75 34.06 -7.25
C VAL A 627 -27.08 33.67 -7.88
N VAL A 628 -27.03 33.21 -9.13
CA VAL A 628 -28.15 32.72 -9.91
C VAL A 628 -27.81 31.31 -10.38
N ASP A 629 -28.60 30.31 -10.00
CA ASP A 629 -28.48 28.92 -10.49
C ASP A 629 -29.81 28.50 -11.10
N ALA A 630 -29.81 28.13 -12.37
CA ALA A 630 -31.00 27.76 -13.12
C ALA A 630 -30.78 26.44 -13.84
N GLN A 631 -31.73 25.52 -13.71
CA GLN A 631 -31.75 24.28 -14.47
C GLN A 631 -33.18 24.02 -14.96
N PHE A 632 -33.39 24.10 -16.27
CA PHE A 632 -34.68 23.88 -16.89
C PHE A 632 -34.61 22.86 -18.02
N LYS A 633 -35.66 22.06 -18.15
CA LYS A 633 -35.92 21.10 -19.22
C LYS A 633 -37.31 21.38 -19.80
N PHE A 634 -37.35 21.98 -20.98
CA PHE A 634 -38.55 22.26 -21.76
C PHE A 634 -38.67 21.27 -22.92
N ASP A 635 -39.26 20.10 -22.67
CA ASP A 635 -39.35 18.99 -23.63
C ASP A 635 -37.96 18.60 -24.20
N LYS A 636 -37.61 19.17 -25.35
CA LYS A 636 -36.36 18.94 -26.09
C LYS A 636 -35.20 19.84 -25.65
N LEU A 637 -35.48 21.02 -25.08
CA LEU A 637 -34.46 22.00 -24.69
C LEU A 637 -34.09 21.84 -23.21
N VAL A 638 -32.81 21.63 -22.94
CA VAL A 638 -32.22 21.70 -21.60
C VAL A 638 -31.37 22.96 -21.52
N VAL A 639 -31.62 23.79 -20.50
CA VAL A 639 -30.85 25.00 -20.22
C VAL A 639 -30.33 24.91 -18.80
N GLN A 640 -29.04 25.16 -18.63
CA GLN A 640 -28.39 25.29 -17.34
C GLN A 640 -27.64 26.62 -17.30
N ASN A 641 -27.73 27.35 -16.20
CA ASN A 641 -26.95 28.55 -15.96
C ASN A 641 -26.49 28.60 -14.50
N ARG A 642 -25.21 28.94 -14.29
CA ARG A 642 -24.63 29.22 -12.99
C ARG A 642 -23.88 30.53 -13.08
N GLY A 643 -24.44 31.57 -12.48
CA GLY A 643 -23.87 32.91 -12.48
C GLY A 643 -23.57 33.39 -11.06
N SER A 644 -22.48 34.12 -10.90
CA SER A 644 -22.21 34.88 -9.69
C SER A 644 -21.61 36.25 -10.01
N TRP A 645 -21.97 37.25 -9.24
CA TRP A 645 -21.39 38.59 -9.28
C TRP A 645 -21.07 39.04 -7.86
N LEU A 646 -19.79 39.26 -7.58
CA LEU A 646 -19.26 39.73 -6.31
C LEU A 646 -18.79 41.17 -6.46
N LYS A 647 -19.07 41.98 -5.44
CA LYS A 647 -18.36 43.21 -5.13
C LYS A 647 -17.82 43.09 -3.71
N SER A 648 -16.53 43.32 -3.53
CA SER A 648 -15.92 43.28 -2.21
C SER A 648 -14.97 44.44 -1.95
N ASP A 649 -14.82 44.73 -0.67
CA ASP A 649 -13.95 45.74 -0.11
C ASP A 649 -13.16 45.12 1.07
N GLY A 650 -11.87 44.88 0.85
CA GLY A 650 -10.94 44.32 1.85
C GLY A 650 -9.93 45.34 2.35
N SER A 651 -9.19 45.02 3.41
CA SER A 651 -8.11 45.89 3.91
C SER A 651 -6.95 46.03 2.92
N TYR A 652 -6.70 45.00 2.10
CA TYR A 652 -5.63 44.96 1.10
C TYR A 652 -6.08 45.45 -0.29
N SER A 653 -7.27 45.03 -0.72
CA SER A 653 -7.76 45.23 -2.08
C SER A 653 -9.28 45.43 -2.15
N GLU A 654 -9.73 46.11 -3.20
CA GLU A 654 -11.13 46.12 -3.63
C GLU A 654 -11.27 45.18 -4.84
N SER A 655 -12.36 44.40 -4.90
CA SER A 655 -12.56 43.48 -6.02
C SER A 655 -13.96 43.48 -6.61
N LYS A 656 -14.04 43.20 -7.90
CA LYS A 656 -15.25 42.87 -8.64
C LYS A 656 -15.02 41.56 -9.36
N PHE A 657 -15.90 40.61 -9.15
CA PHE A 657 -15.73 39.28 -9.72
C PHE A 657 -17.02 38.76 -10.33
N ILE A 658 -17.01 38.56 -11.65
CA ILE A 658 -18.13 37.99 -12.41
C ILE A 658 -17.74 36.60 -12.87
N ARG A 659 -18.67 35.65 -12.70
CA ARG A 659 -18.55 34.29 -13.24
C ARG A 659 -19.86 33.88 -13.87
N ASN A 660 -19.81 33.25 -15.03
CA ASN A 660 -20.99 32.62 -15.61
C ASN A 660 -20.62 31.33 -16.35
N GLU A 661 -21.37 30.26 -16.08
CA GLU A 661 -21.37 29.03 -16.86
C GLU A 661 -22.79 28.78 -17.38
N ALA A 662 -22.96 28.84 -18.70
CA ALA A 662 -24.21 28.58 -19.37
C ALA A 662 -24.07 27.36 -20.30
N LEU A 663 -25.09 26.50 -20.32
CA LEU A 663 -25.20 25.36 -21.22
C LEU A 663 -26.61 25.31 -21.79
N ALA A 664 -26.73 25.23 -23.11
CA ALA A 664 -28.00 24.96 -23.79
C ALA A 664 -27.85 23.72 -24.66
N LYS A 665 -28.77 22.76 -24.53
CA LYS A 665 -28.78 21.50 -25.28
C LYS A 665 -30.17 21.23 -25.84
N TYR A 666 -30.29 21.13 -27.16
CA TYR A 666 -31.54 20.86 -27.86
C TYR A 666 -31.53 19.43 -28.44
N HIS A 667 -32.51 18.62 -28.07
CA HIS A 667 -32.66 17.24 -28.52
C HIS A 667 -33.63 17.13 -29.69
N PHE A 668 -33.27 16.40 -30.73
CA PHE A 668 -34.12 16.12 -31.89
C PHE A 668 -33.97 14.65 -32.31
N GLY A 669 -34.95 13.83 -31.90
CA GLY A 669 -34.87 12.38 -32.02
C GLY A 669 -33.73 11.82 -31.17
N LYS A 670 -32.83 11.04 -31.78
CA LYS A 670 -31.64 10.49 -31.13
C LYS A 670 -30.44 11.44 -31.15
N ASN A 671 -30.57 12.63 -31.71
CA ASN A 671 -29.47 13.59 -31.84
C ASN A 671 -29.67 14.75 -30.87
N TRP A 672 -28.58 15.43 -30.55
CA TRP A 672 -28.60 16.70 -29.82
C TRP A 672 -27.52 17.63 -30.33
N VAL A 673 -27.80 18.91 -30.24
CA VAL A 673 -26.82 19.98 -30.46
C VAL A 673 -26.84 20.89 -29.23
N GLY A 674 -25.70 21.44 -28.86
CA GLY A 674 -25.62 22.36 -27.76
C GLY A 674 -24.45 23.31 -27.85
N GLY A 675 -24.53 24.34 -27.02
CA GLY A 675 -23.48 25.32 -26.85
C GLY A 675 -23.25 25.58 -25.36
N SER A 676 -22.01 25.91 -25.02
CA SER A 676 -21.62 26.35 -23.69
C SER A 676 -20.91 27.70 -23.76
N LEU A 677 -21.09 28.49 -22.71
CA LEU A 677 -20.36 29.73 -22.48
C LEU A 677 -19.84 29.68 -21.05
N ARG A 678 -18.53 29.79 -20.88
CA ARG A 678 -17.91 30.01 -19.58
C ARG A 678 -17.15 31.31 -19.61
N LEU A 679 -17.40 32.18 -18.66
CA LEU A 679 -16.68 33.43 -18.54
C LEU A 679 -16.36 33.70 -17.08
N GLU A 680 -15.26 34.39 -16.90
CA GLU A 680 -14.77 34.79 -15.60
C GLU A 680 -14.04 36.11 -15.77
N ASP A 681 -14.41 37.12 -14.98
CA ASP A 681 -13.81 38.43 -15.03
C ASP A 681 -13.53 38.87 -13.59
N ASN A 682 -12.26 38.72 -13.20
CA ASN A 682 -11.77 39.06 -11.86
C ASN A 682 -10.91 40.31 -11.91
N GLU A 683 -11.46 41.42 -11.40
CA GLU A 683 -10.76 42.67 -11.23
C GLU A 683 -10.47 42.87 -9.74
N GLU A 684 -9.20 42.85 -9.35
CA GLU A 684 -8.76 43.15 -7.98
C GLU A 684 -7.77 44.31 -8.00
N LYS A 685 -8.06 45.38 -7.26
CA LYS A 685 -7.20 46.57 -7.17
C LYS A 685 -6.65 46.74 -5.77
N LEU A 686 -5.35 47.00 -5.68
CA LEU A 686 -4.67 47.27 -4.42
C LEU A 686 -5.12 48.63 -3.88
N LYS A 687 -5.48 48.71 -2.59
CA LYS A 687 -5.95 49.97 -2.00
C LYS A 687 -4.89 51.06 -1.97
N GLU A 688 -3.63 50.69 -1.73
CA GLU A 688 -2.53 51.64 -1.59
C GLU A 688 -2.20 52.35 -2.92
N THR A 689 -2.22 51.62 -4.04
CA THR A 689 -1.75 52.12 -5.35
C THR A 689 -2.87 52.29 -6.37
N ASN A 690 -4.06 51.74 -6.11
CA ASN A 690 -5.19 51.63 -7.05
C ASN A 690 -4.85 50.91 -8.37
N LEU A 691 -3.74 50.15 -8.39
CA LEU A 691 -3.34 49.32 -9.52
C LEU A 691 -3.95 47.93 -9.40
N PHE A 692 -4.12 47.25 -10.54
CA PHE A 692 -4.53 45.85 -10.54
C PHE A 692 -3.49 44.97 -9.84
N SER A 693 -3.96 44.01 -9.04
CA SER A 693 -3.12 42.98 -8.45
C SER A 693 -2.73 41.93 -9.51
N ALA A 694 -1.69 41.15 -9.23
CA ALA A 694 -1.30 40.01 -10.05
C ALA A 694 -2.36 38.89 -10.12
N LEU A 695 -3.39 38.93 -9.26
CA LEU A 695 -4.51 37.97 -9.26
C LEU A 695 -5.68 38.40 -10.16
N SER A 696 -5.61 39.63 -10.71
CA SER A 696 -6.57 40.09 -11.71
C SER A 696 -6.40 39.26 -12.98
N GLN A 697 -7.48 38.61 -13.40
CA GLN A 697 -7.50 37.74 -14.57
C GLN A 697 -8.89 37.70 -15.18
N ARG A 698 -8.97 37.47 -16.48
CA ARG A 698 -10.23 37.29 -17.19
C ARG A 698 -10.12 36.14 -18.19
N TYR A 699 -11.19 35.39 -18.39
CA TYR A 699 -11.30 34.54 -19.56
C TYR A 699 -12.72 34.46 -20.10
N THR A 700 -12.80 34.05 -21.35
CA THR A 700 -14.04 33.65 -22.00
C THR A 700 -13.79 32.41 -22.83
N GLU A 701 -14.61 31.39 -22.61
CA GLU A 701 -14.61 30.10 -23.30
C GLU A 701 -15.96 29.87 -23.97
N TYR A 702 -15.92 29.71 -25.29
CA TYR A 702 -17.07 29.33 -26.10
C TYR A 702 -16.96 27.84 -26.44
N GLY A 703 -18.03 27.09 -26.22
CA GLY A 703 -18.13 25.70 -26.59
C GLY A 703 -19.31 25.42 -27.52
N ALA A 704 -19.09 24.52 -28.46
CA ALA A 704 -20.14 23.99 -29.34
C ALA A 704 -19.98 22.48 -29.45
N PHE A 705 -21.07 21.73 -29.36
CA PHE A 705 -21.04 20.28 -29.46
C PHE A 705 -22.29 19.72 -30.14
N ILE A 706 -22.10 18.58 -30.81
CA ILE A 706 -23.17 17.80 -31.42
C ILE A 706 -22.98 16.35 -31.03
N GLY A 707 -24.09 15.63 -30.80
CA GLY A 707 -24.02 14.22 -30.51
C GLY A 707 -25.25 13.44 -30.94
N ARG A 708 -25.11 12.12 -30.88
CA ARG A 708 -26.13 11.14 -31.26
C ARG A 708 -26.05 9.92 -30.35
N GLY A 709 -27.20 9.40 -29.92
CA GLY A 709 -27.32 8.15 -29.15
C GLY A 709 -27.68 8.30 -27.67
N ASP A 710 -27.21 7.38 -26.83
CA ASP A 710 -27.42 7.40 -25.38
C ASP A 710 -26.09 7.03 -24.72
N SER A 711 -25.63 7.87 -23.78
CA SER A 711 -24.34 7.67 -23.10
C SER A 711 -24.27 6.33 -22.34
N THR A 712 -25.42 5.74 -22.01
CA THR A 712 -25.51 4.41 -21.38
C THR A 712 -25.40 3.24 -22.38
N LYS A 713 -25.52 3.51 -23.69
CA LYS A 713 -25.48 2.49 -24.76
C LYS A 713 -24.46 2.84 -25.85
N VAL A 714 -24.92 3.30 -27.01
CA VAL A 714 -24.09 3.67 -28.15
C VAL A 714 -24.27 5.17 -28.34
N PHE A 715 -23.16 5.91 -28.36
CA PHE A 715 -23.19 7.35 -28.56
C PHE A 715 -21.93 7.88 -29.21
N VAL A 716 -22.06 9.06 -29.80
CA VAL A 716 -20.95 9.89 -30.28
C VAL A 716 -21.25 11.33 -29.89
N GLU A 717 -20.26 12.02 -29.34
CA GLU A 717 -20.27 13.45 -29.07
C GLU A 717 -18.99 14.06 -29.62
N LEU A 718 -19.13 15.04 -30.49
CA LEU A 718 -18.06 15.87 -31.03
C LEU A 718 -18.21 17.27 -30.46
N GLY A 719 -17.12 17.83 -29.95
CA GLY A 719 -17.14 19.17 -29.40
C GLY A 719 -15.89 19.99 -29.71
N TYR A 720 -16.09 21.30 -29.68
CA TYR A 720 -15.06 22.31 -29.86
C TYR A 720 -15.15 23.31 -28.71
N LEU A 721 -14.00 23.65 -28.13
CA LEU A 721 -13.85 24.68 -27.11
C LEU A 721 -12.80 25.69 -27.58
N GLN A 722 -13.13 26.98 -27.51
CA GLN A 722 -12.17 28.07 -27.71
C GLN A 722 -12.17 28.96 -26.49
N ARG A 723 -11.01 29.12 -25.84
CA ARG A 723 -10.84 29.96 -24.67
C ARG A 723 -9.78 31.02 -24.91
N ALA A 724 -10.07 32.25 -24.54
CA ALA A 724 -9.10 33.35 -24.49
C ALA A 724 -8.87 33.72 -23.03
N ASN A 725 -7.62 33.77 -22.59
CA ASN A 725 -7.24 34.21 -21.25
C ASN A 725 -6.52 35.56 -21.32
N ASP A 726 -6.93 36.45 -20.44
CA ASP A 726 -6.33 37.75 -20.21
C ASP A 726 -5.71 37.76 -18.81
N SER A 727 -4.52 38.32 -18.72
CA SER A 727 -3.76 38.48 -17.48
C SER A 727 -3.13 39.88 -17.45
N LEU A 728 -2.49 40.22 -16.34
CA LEU A 728 -1.89 41.53 -16.14
C LEU A 728 -0.61 41.69 -16.98
N VAL A 729 -0.63 42.64 -17.92
CA VAL A 729 0.52 43.04 -18.75
C VAL A 729 0.60 44.57 -18.77
N ASP A 730 1.73 45.12 -18.34
CA ASP A 730 1.93 46.58 -18.14
C ASP A 730 0.85 47.22 -17.26
N GLY A 731 0.38 46.52 -16.24
CA GLY A 731 -0.67 47.02 -15.34
C GLY A 731 -2.09 47.04 -15.93
N LEU A 732 -2.31 46.43 -17.10
CA LEU A 732 -3.63 46.30 -17.74
C LEU A 732 -3.97 44.84 -18.01
N LEU A 733 -5.25 44.48 -17.93
CA LEU A 733 -5.72 43.17 -18.37
C LEU A 733 -5.66 43.08 -19.89
N LYS A 734 -4.68 42.33 -20.40
CA LYS A 734 -4.48 42.08 -21.83
C LYS A 734 -4.50 40.57 -22.08
N LYS A 735 -4.94 40.19 -23.27
CA LYS A 735 -4.92 38.79 -23.71
C LYS A 735 -3.50 38.25 -23.74
N VAL A 736 -3.24 37.18 -22.99
CA VAL A 736 -1.92 36.54 -22.89
C VAL A 736 -1.85 35.24 -23.68
N ASN A 737 -2.96 34.50 -23.79
CA ASN A 737 -2.99 33.29 -24.59
C ASN A 737 -4.41 32.95 -25.11
N THR A 738 -4.47 32.00 -26.03
CA THR A 738 -5.71 31.44 -26.55
C THR A 738 -5.53 29.94 -26.71
N SER A 739 -6.51 29.17 -26.25
CA SER A 739 -6.55 27.73 -26.42
C SER A 739 -7.71 27.28 -27.28
N ARG A 740 -7.47 26.23 -28.07
CA ARG A 740 -8.46 25.56 -28.91
C ARG A 740 -8.41 24.07 -28.63
N SER A 741 -9.54 23.49 -28.24
CA SER A 741 -9.68 22.07 -27.95
C SER A 741 -10.75 21.45 -28.85
N TYR A 742 -10.41 20.32 -29.46
CA TYR A 742 -11.32 19.47 -30.21
C TYR A 742 -11.40 18.13 -29.50
N TYR A 743 -12.61 17.68 -29.21
CA TYR A 743 -12.80 16.42 -28.52
C TYR A 743 -13.85 15.52 -29.16
N LEU A 744 -13.65 14.22 -29.02
CA LEU A 744 -14.55 13.15 -29.41
C LEU A 744 -14.74 12.25 -28.19
N LYS A 745 -16.00 12.09 -27.75
CA LYS A 745 -16.40 11.07 -26.78
C LYS A 745 -17.31 10.10 -27.48
N SER A 746 -17.00 8.81 -27.47
CA SER A 746 -17.84 7.84 -28.16
C SER A 746 -17.80 6.45 -27.58
N ARG A 747 -18.95 5.80 -27.67
CA ARG A 747 -19.11 4.35 -27.61
C ARG A 747 -19.75 3.92 -28.91
N LEU A 748 -18.91 3.54 -29.86
CA LEU A 748 -19.27 3.28 -31.26
C LEU A 748 -20.02 1.95 -31.42
N LEU A 749 -19.72 0.97 -30.57
CA LEU A 749 -20.32 -0.36 -30.59
C LEU A 749 -20.55 -0.84 -29.16
N LYS A 750 -21.74 -1.37 -28.87
CA LYS A 750 -22.04 -2.09 -27.64
C LYS A 750 -23.06 -3.19 -27.91
N THR A 751 -22.59 -4.44 -27.90
CA THR A 751 -23.40 -5.66 -27.99
C THR A 751 -22.98 -6.64 -26.88
N ASP A 752 -23.61 -7.81 -26.82
CA ASP A 752 -23.17 -8.87 -25.91
C ASP A 752 -21.79 -9.42 -26.29
N LYS A 753 -21.41 -9.34 -27.56
CA LYS A 753 -20.15 -9.91 -28.09
C LYS A 753 -19.04 -8.86 -28.27
N SER A 754 -19.40 -7.60 -28.51
CA SER A 754 -18.48 -6.56 -28.97
C SER A 754 -18.68 -5.23 -28.24
N ASP A 755 -17.59 -4.54 -27.91
CA ASP A 755 -17.59 -3.23 -27.27
C ASP A 755 -16.46 -2.36 -27.86
N LEU A 756 -16.78 -1.15 -28.30
CA LEU A 756 -15.82 -0.21 -28.88
C LEU A 756 -16.05 1.19 -28.30
N THR A 757 -15.08 1.66 -27.54
CA THR A 757 -15.06 3.01 -26.95
C THR A 757 -13.87 3.77 -27.50
N LEU A 758 -14.09 5.03 -27.88
CA LEU A 758 -13.05 5.93 -28.36
C LEU A 758 -13.22 7.31 -27.73
N PHE A 759 -12.16 7.76 -27.06
CA PHE A 759 -11.98 9.12 -26.56
C PHE A 759 -10.79 9.76 -27.27
N VAL A 760 -10.93 11.01 -27.70
CA VAL A 760 -9.83 11.83 -28.25
C VAL A 760 -10.02 13.26 -27.76
N ASN A 761 -8.94 13.90 -27.33
CA ASN A 761 -8.87 15.31 -27.01
C ASN A 761 -7.56 15.87 -27.58
N TYR A 762 -7.68 16.76 -28.56
CA TYR A 762 -6.55 17.52 -29.08
C TYR A 762 -6.70 18.98 -28.69
N ARG A 763 -5.69 19.53 -28.03
CA ARG A 763 -5.67 20.90 -27.54
C ARG A 763 -4.40 21.61 -28.02
N ARG A 764 -4.52 22.89 -28.37
CA ARG A 764 -3.39 23.75 -28.69
C ARG A 764 -3.51 25.05 -27.90
N LEU A 765 -2.53 25.32 -27.04
CA LEU A 765 -2.35 26.58 -26.34
C LEU A 765 -1.38 27.46 -27.12
N LYS A 766 -1.80 28.69 -27.43
CA LYS A 766 -1.00 29.68 -28.16
C LYS A 766 -0.82 30.93 -27.32
N PHE A 767 0.42 31.31 -27.05
CA PHE A 767 0.76 32.54 -26.35
C PHE A 767 0.73 33.75 -27.30
N THR A 768 0.45 34.92 -26.74
CA THR A 768 0.46 36.19 -27.48
C THR A 768 1.88 36.76 -27.56
N ASP A 769 2.69 36.54 -26.53
CA ASP A 769 4.11 36.85 -26.53
C ASP A 769 4.88 35.82 -27.39
N PRO A 770 5.58 36.25 -28.46
CA PRO A 770 6.36 35.37 -29.32
C PRO A 770 7.53 34.65 -28.63
N ALA A 771 7.94 35.08 -27.43
CA ALA A 771 9.00 34.43 -26.66
C ALA A 771 8.60 33.02 -26.18
N PHE A 772 7.30 32.76 -26.01
CA PHE A 772 6.77 31.46 -25.59
C PHE A 772 6.29 30.67 -26.81
N LYS A 773 6.69 29.39 -26.89
CA LYS A 773 6.26 28.51 -27.98
C LYS A 773 4.83 28.02 -27.76
N ASP A 774 4.13 27.75 -28.86
CA ASP A 774 2.84 27.05 -28.82
C ASP A 774 3.00 25.66 -28.19
N GLU A 775 2.07 25.30 -27.31
CA GLU A 775 2.05 24.00 -26.62
C GLU A 775 0.84 23.18 -27.08
N PRO A 776 1.03 22.16 -27.93
CA PRO A 776 -0.02 21.22 -28.28
C PRO A 776 -0.04 20.05 -27.29
N SER A 777 -1.21 19.52 -26.99
CA SER A 777 -1.42 18.33 -26.18
C SER A 777 -2.44 17.39 -26.84
N LEU A 778 -2.19 16.09 -26.74
CA LEU A 778 -3.07 15.05 -27.25
C LEU A 778 -3.28 13.99 -26.16
N ASN A 779 -4.55 13.70 -25.90
CA ASN A 779 -4.97 12.57 -25.07
C ASN A 779 -5.95 11.73 -25.88
N SER A 780 -5.76 10.42 -25.93
CA SER A 780 -6.71 9.53 -26.58
C SER A 780 -6.74 8.17 -25.90
N ARG A 781 -7.89 7.50 -25.97
CA ARG A 781 -8.09 6.15 -25.46
C ARG A 781 -9.07 5.40 -26.36
N LEU A 782 -8.62 4.30 -26.92
CA LEU A 782 -9.38 3.33 -27.69
C LEU A 782 -9.45 2.02 -26.90
N LEU A 783 -10.66 1.55 -26.62
CA LEU A 783 -10.90 0.24 -26.01
C LEU A 783 -11.78 -0.57 -26.94
N TYR A 784 -11.30 -1.73 -27.36
CA TYR A 784 -11.99 -2.64 -28.27
C TYR A 784 -11.96 -4.07 -27.74
N ASN A 785 -13.14 -4.68 -27.64
CA ASN A 785 -13.29 -6.08 -27.27
C ASN A 785 -14.26 -6.75 -28.24
N ASP A 786 -13.92 -7.93 -28.75
CA ASP A 786 -14.79 -8.67 -29.66
C ASP A 786 -14.62 -10.20 -29.58
N ARG A 787 -15.68 -10.91 -29.95
CA ARG A 787 -15.80 -12.37 -29.95
C ARG A 787 -16.39 -12.84 -31.28
N TYR A 788 -15.52 -13.24 -32.20
CA TYR A 788 -15.88 -13.67 -33.55
C TYR A 788 -16.15 -15.18 -33.64
N TRP A 789 -17.09 -15.56 -34.52
CA TRP A 789 -17.43 -16.96 -34.86
C TRP A 789 -17.58 -17.89 -33.65
N ASP A 790 -18.43 -17.48 -32.71
CA ASP A 790 -18.72 -18.22 -31.48
C ASP A 790 -17.48 -18.53 -30.64
N GLN A 791 -16.69 -17.48 -30.38
CA GLN A 791 -15.47 -17.50 -29.56
C GLN A 791 -14.28 -18.20 -30.21
N LEU A 792 -14.32 -18.47 -31.52
CA LEU A 792 -13.16 -18.97 -32.28
C LEU A 792 -12.01 -17.97 -32.26
N VAL A 793 -12.32 -16.68 -32.46
CA VAL A 793 -11.34 -15.60 -32.31
C VAL A 793 -11.84 -14.62 -31.27
N GLN A 794 -11.02 -14.34 -30.28
CA GLN A 794 -11.29 -13.34 -29.26
C GLN A 794 -10.19 -12.29 -29.35
N VAL A 795 -10.60 -11.02 -29.43
CA VAL A 795 -9.70 -9.89 -29.58
C VAL A 795 -9.99 -8.88 -28.49
N THR A 796 -8.97 -8.51 -27.74
CA THR A 796 -8.99 -7.38 -26.81
C THR A 796 -7.88 -6.43 -27.23
N THR A 797 -8.20 -5.14 -27.37
CA THR A 797 -7.25 -4.11 -27.77
C THR A 797 -7.50 -2.85 -26.93
N ALA A 798 -6.43 -2.32 -26.35
CA ALA A 798 -6.40 -1.03 -25.70
C ALA A 798 -5.27 -0.21 -26.31
N TYR A 799 -5.56 1.01 -26.74
CA TYR A 799 -4.56 1.95 -27.23
C TYR A 799 -4.81 3.31 -26.58
N GLU A 800 -3.78 3.87 -25.96
CA GLU A 800 -3.85 5.13 -25.26
C GLU A 800 -2.62 5.97 -25.58
N THR A 801 -2.86 7.26 -25.78
CA THR A 801 -1.81 8.27 -25.86
C THR A 801 -2.09 9.36 -24.83
N ALA A 802 -1.06 9.76 -24.11
CA ALA A 802 -1.14 10.78 -23.08
C ALA A 802 0.16 11.58 -23.04
N SER A 803 0.05 12.85 -22.68
CA SER A 803 1.18 13.69 -22.36
C SER A 803 1.32 13.76 -20.83
N GLY A 804 2.49 13.45 -20.29
CA GLY A 804 2.73 13.30 -18.85
C GLY A 804 4.18 13.55 -18.46
N THR A 805 4.62 13.04 -17.33
CA THR A 805 6.03 13.07 -16.91
C THR A 805 6.54 11.70 -16.50
N ILE A 806 7.86 11.55 -16.47
CA ILE A 806 8.55 10.42 -15.84
C ILE A 806 9.47 10.96 -14.75
N ALA A 807 9.40 10.36 -13.56
CA ALA A 807 10.35 10.65 -12.48
C ALA A 807 11.70 10.00 -12.79
N GLN A 808 12.79 10.76 -12.63
CA GLN A 808 14.10 10.16 -12.40
C GLN A 808 14.09 9.53 -11.01
N GLN A 809 14.13 8.20 -10.97
CA GLN A 809 14.01 7.47 -9.72
C GLN A 809 15.36 7.40 -8.98
N GLU A 810 15.36 7.86 -7.73
CA GLU A 810 16.43 7.62 -6.76
C GLU A 810 16.05 6.46 -5.83
N PHE A 811 16.98 5.57 -5.49
CA PHE A 811 16.75 4.50 -4.52
C PHE A 811 18.03 4.16 -3.74
N THR A 812 17.85 3.47 -2.62
CA THR A 812 18.89 2.94 -1.74
C THR A 812 18.55 1.52 -1.30
N TYR A 813 19.48 0.82 -0.65
CA TYR A 813 19.27 -0.53 -0.10
C TYR A 813 19.39 -0.51 1.43
N LEU A 814 18.53 -1.27 2.11
CA LEU A 814 18.57 -1.46 3.55
C LEU A 814 18.78 -2.94 3.87
N GLU A 815 19.69 -3.22 4.80
CA GLU A 815 19.93 -4.56 5.31
C GLU A 815 18.76 -5.02 6.20
N VAL A 816 18.34 -6.27 6.04
CA VAL A 816 17.26 -6.93 6.78
C VAL A 816 17.67 -8.36 7.14
N GLU A 817 16.98 -8.94 8.11
CA GLU A 817 17.24 -10.32 8.52
C GLU A 817 17.08 -11.32 7.34
N PRO A 818 17.95 -12.37 7.25
CA PRO A 818 17.88 -13.36 6.19
C PRO A 818 16.49 -13.97 6.01
N GLY A 819 15.97 -13.92 4.78
CA GLY A 819 14.62 -14.39 4.44
C GLY A 819 13.52 -13.31 4.48
N GLN A 820 13.85 -12.09 4.92
CA GLN A 820 12.99 -10.91 4.76
C GLN A 820 13.39 -10.03 3.56
N GLY A 821 14.59 -10.24 3.02
CA GLY A 821 15.11 -9.45 1.90
C GLY A 821 14.81 -10.04 0.53
N VAL A 822 15.42 -9.41 -0.47
CA VAL A 822 15.26 -9.67 -1.90
C VAL A 822 16.60 -9.65 -2.60
N TYR A 823 17.43 -8.70 -2.21
CA TYR A 823 18.69 -8.40 -2.83
C TYR A 823 19.83 -8.96 -1.97
N ARG A 824 20.96 -9.17 -2.62
CA ARG A 824 22.25 -9.40 -1.99
C ARG A 824 23.27 -8.43 -2.56
N TRP A 825 24.24 -8.06 -1.74
CA TRP A 825 25.40 -7.29 -2.16
C TRP A 825 26.50 -8.22 -2.70
N ASN A 826 27.12 -7.81 -3.80
CA ASN A 826 28.30 -8.38 -4.42
C ASN A 826 29.33 -7.28 -4.66
N ASP A 827 30.39 -7.26 -3.88
CA ASP A 827 31.52 -6.35 -4.11
C ASP A 827 32.22 -6.71 -5.44
N TYR A 828 31.93 -5.96 -6.50
CA TYR A 828 32.40 -6.24 -7.85
C TYR A 828 33.76 -5.59 -8.14
N ASN A 829 34.08 -4.48 -7.45
CA ASN A 829 35.34 -3.76 -7.59
C ASN A 829 36.34 -4.05 -6.45
N ASN A 830 35.97 -4.87 -5.48
CA ASN A 830 36.74 -5.26 -4.30
C ASN A 830 37.18 -4.06 -3.44
N ASN A 831 36.38 -3.00 -3.37
CA ASN A 831 36.69 -1.81 -2.58
C ASN A 831 36.09 -1.84 -1.17
N GLY A 832 35.25 -2.84 -0.84
CA GLY A 832 34.58 -2.98 0.46
C GLY A 832 33.49 -1.96 0.74
N ILE A 833 33.13 -1.10 -0.22
CA ILE A 833 32.12 -0.06 -0.12
C ILE A 833 30.88 -0.51 -0.89
N GLN A 834 29.72 -0.45 -0.24
CA GLN A 834 28.46 -0.77 -0.92
C GLN A 834 28.09 0.31 -1.93
N GLU A 835 27.99 -0.07 -3.19
CA GLU A 835 27.57 0.84 -4.26
C GLU A 835 26.24 0.36 -4.89
N LEU A 836 25.42 1.29 -5.40
CA LEU A 836 24.06 0.99 -5.89
C LEU A 836 24.03 -0.09 -7.00
N GLN A 837 25.12 -0.18 -7.77
CA GLN A 837 25.30 -1.14 -8.85
C GLN A 837 25.81 -2.53 -8.42
N GLU A 838 25.98 -2.77 -7.13
CA GLU A 838 26.54 -4.04 -6.63
C GLU A 838 25.47 -4.96 -6.04
N PHE A 839 24.21 -4.51 -6.04
CA PHE A 839 23.08 -5.28 -5.56
C PHE A 839 22.40 -6.04 -6.70
N GLU A 840 22.16 -7.34 -6.44
CA GLU A 840 21.49 -8.27 -7.36
C GLU A 840 20.39 -9.06 -6.64
N VAL A 841 19.41 -9.56 -7.39
CA VAL A 841 18.33 -10.38 -6.83
C VAL A 841 18.88 -11.73 -6.36
N ALA A 842 18.67 -12.06 -5.09
CA ALA A 842 19.18 -13.28 -4.49
C ALA A 842 18.37 -14.53 -4.93
N PRO A 843 18.98 -15.56 -5.53
CA PRO A 843 18.30 -16.78 -5.95
C PRO A 843 17.99 -17.73 -4.78
N PHE A 844 18.70 -17.57 -3.65
CA PHE A 844 18.50 -18.38 -2.45
C PHE A 844 18.10 -17.51 -1.26
N PRO A 845 17.14 -17.96 -0.42
CA PRO A 845 16.66 -17.20 0.74
C PRO A 845 17.72 -16.81 1.76
N ASP A 846 18.78 -17.62 1.94
CA ASP A 846 19.87 -17.34 2.88
C ASP A 846 20.73 -16.14 2.44
N GLN A 847 20.68 -15.76 1.17
CA GLN A 847 21.42 -14.62 0.63
C GLN A 847 20.57 -13.35 0.53
N ALA A 848 19.24 -13.45 0.69
CA ALA A 848 18.31 -12.35 0.50
C ALA A 848 18.22 -11.48 1.77
N ILE A 849 19.25 -10.65 1.98
CA ILE A 849 19.44 -9.83 3.20
C ILE A 849 19.31 -8.32 2.95
N TYR A 850 18.91 -7.88 1.77
CA TYR A 850 18.66 -6.45 1.48
C TYR A 850 17.29 -6.20 0.84
N VAL A 851 16.68 -5.06 1.15
CA VAL A 851 15.48 -4.51 0.50
C VAL A 851 15.80 -3.19 -0.19
N ARG A 852 15.15 -2.90 -1.32
CA ARG A 852 15.29 -1.63 -2.04
C ARG A 852 14.24 -0.62 -1.57
N VAL A 853 14.64 0.63 -1.33
CA VAL A 853 13.79 1.74 -0.88
C VAL A 853 14.02 2.96 -1.77
N TYR A 854 12.97 3.55 -2.34
CA TYR A 854 13.06 4.78 -3.14
C TYR A 854 13.27 6.02 -2.26
N LEU A 855 14.03 6.98 -2.76
CA LEU A 855 14.27 8.27 -2.09
C LEU A 855 13.25 9.32 -2.59
N PRO A 856 12.90 10.31 -1.74
CA PRO A 856 11.82 11.26 -2.04
C PRO A 856 12.13 12.30 -3.11
N ASN A 857 13.41 12.55 -3.43
CA ASN A 857 13.79 13.56 -4.41
C ASN A 857 13.59 13.01 -5.82
N GLN A 858 12.74 13.67 -6.62
CA GLN A 858 12.43 13.24 -7.98
C GLN A 858 12.43 14.43 -8.92
N VAL A 859 13.27 14.37 -9.95
CA VAL A 859 13.22 15.30 -11.08
C VAL A 859 12.27 14.71 -12.12
N TYR A 860 11.24 15.46 -12.51
CA TYR A 860 10.27 15.03 -13.51
C TYR A 860 10.63 15.55 -14.89
N ILE A 861 10.71 14.66 -15.87
CA ILE A 861 10.94 15.00 -17.28
C ILE A 861 9.65 14.81 -18.07
N GLY A 862 9.29 15.80 -18.89
CA GLY A 862 8.09 15.76 -19.73
C GLY A 862 8.16 14.66 -20.78
N THR A 863 7.09 13.88 -20.91
CA THR A 863 7.01 12.74 -21.82
C THR A 863 5.74 12.75 -22.67
N HIS A 864 5.85 12.21 -23.88
CA HIS A 864 4.74 11.69 -24.65
C HIS A 864 4.69 10.17 -24.49
N GLN A 865 3.57 9.66 -24.01
CA GLN A 865 3.37 8.26 -23.68
C GLN A 865 2.43 7.59 -24.70
N ASN A 866 2.82 6.42 -25.18
CA ASN A 866 1.98 5.53 -25.97
C ASN A 866 1.85 4.18 -25.26
N LYS A 867 0.64 3.83 -24.87
CA LYS A 867 0.30 2.52 -24.33
C LYS A 867 -0.50 1.75 -25.36
N PHE A 868 -0.03 0.58 -25.76
CA PHE A 868 -0.77 -0.34 -26.61
C PHE A 868 -0.77 -1.72 -25.98
N SER A 869 -1.94 -2.33 -25.88
CA SER A 869 -2.11 -3.70 -25.43
C SER A 869 -3.07 -4.41 -26.37
N GLN A 870 -2.67 -5.56 -26.89
CA GLN A 870 -3.53 -6.40 -27.71
C GLN A 870 -3.38 -7.86 -27.31
N SER A 871 -4.51 -8.52 -27.07
CA SER A 871 -4.58 -9.97 -26.89
C SER A 871 -5.47 -10.58 -27.97
N VAL A 872 -4.95 -11.61 -28.63
CA VAL A 872 -5.65 -12.38 -29.65
C VAL A 872 -5.61 -13.85 -29.26
N THR A 873 -6.79 -14.45 -29.09
CA THR A 873 -6.93 -15.88 -28.83
C THR A 873 -7.60 -16.55 -30.02
N LEU A 874 -6.96 -17.58 -30.56
CA LEU A 874 -7.52 -18.47 -31.57
C LEU A 874 -7.87 -19.81 -30.90
N ASN A 875 -9.16 -20.11 -30.79
CA ASN A 875 -9.71 -21.32 -30.20
C ASN A 875 -10.58 -22.13 -31.17
N PRO A 876 -9.97 -22.88 -32.12
CA PRO A 876 -10.68 -23.85 -32.96
C PRO A 876 -11.27 -25.06 -32.22
N GLY A 877 -11.21 -25.12 -30.88
CA GLY A 877 -11.64 -26.28 -30.09
C GLY A 877 -13.09 -26.69 -30.29
N GLN A 878 -13.97 -25.76 -30.69
CA GLN A 878 -15.36 -26.08 -31.05
C GLN A 878 -15.49 -27.01 -32.28
N TRP A 879 -14.45 -27.12 -33.11
CA TRP A 879 -14.42 -27.98 -34.29
C TRP A 879 -13.95 -29.41 -34.02
N GLN A 880 -13.79 -29.79 -32.75
CA GLN A 880 -13.36 -31.14 -32.37
C GLN A 880 -14.26 -32.26 -32.93
N ASN A 881 -15.55 -31.99 -33.16
CA ASN A 881 -16.49 -32.96 -33.75
C ASN A 881 -16.71 -32.78 -35.27
N GLY A 882 -16.00 -31.85 -35.91
CA GLY A 882 -16.08 -31.64 -37.35
C GLY A 882 -15.32 -32.70 -38.16
N THR A 883 -15.41 -32.61 -39.49
CA THR A 883 -14.68 -33.46 -40.44
C THR A 883 -13.72 -32.63 -41.31
N GLY A 884 -12.75 -33.29 -41.96
CA GLY A 884 -11.79 -32.66 -42.86
C GLY A 884 -10.93 -31.57 -42.21
N PHE A 885 -10.83 -30.41 -42.86
CA PHE A 885 -9.97 -29.29 -42.43
C PHE A 885 -10.30 -28.72 -41.04
N LYS A 886 -11.60 -28.67 -40.67
CA LYS A 886 -12.05 -28.21 -39.35
C LYS A 886 -11.51 -29.10 -38.23
N LYS A 887 -11.48 -30.42 -38.44
CA LYS A 887 -10.91 -31.36 -37.48
C LYS A 887 -9.41 -31.16 -37.31
N LEU A 888 -8.69 -30.93 -38.41
CA LEU A 888 -7.25 -30.66 -38.36
C LEU A 888 -6.94 -29.41 -37.52
N LEU A 889 -7.66 -28.31 -37.76
CA LEU A 889 -7.47 -27.07 -37.00
C LEU A 889 -7.88 -27.20 -35.53
N SER A 890 -8.85 -28.07 -35.20
CA SER A 890 -9.29 -28.29 -33.81
C SER A 890 -8.21 -28.81 -32.86
N TYR A 891 -7.10 -29.32 -33.40
CA TYR A 891 -5.93 -29.72 -32.62
C TYR A 891 -5.06 -28.54 -32.21
N PHE A 892 -5.16 -27.41 -32.89
CA PHE A 892 -4.36 -26.22 -32.62
C PHE A 892 -5.11 -25.22 -31.74
N TYR A 893 -4.38 -24.52 -30.90
CA TYR A 893 -4.85 -23.36 -30.14
C TYR A 893 -3.72 -22.33 -30.11
N ASN A 894 -4.02 -21.06 -30.29
CA ASN A 894 -3.00 -20.01 -30.22
C ASN A 894 -3.44 -18.87 -29.31
N GLN A 895 -2.49 -18.34 -28.55
CA GLN A 895 -2.68 -17.14 -27.76
C GLN A 895 -1.51 -16.20 -28.03
N SER A 896 -1.82 -15.01 -28.51
CA SER A 896 -0.88 -13.92 -28.76
C SER A 896 -1.21 -12.76 -27.84
N SER A 897 -0.19 -12.16 -27.24
CA SER A 897 -0.31 -10.91 -26.49
C SER A 897 0.86 -9.99 -26.81
N TYR A 898 0.55 -8.74 -27.10
CA TYR A 898 1.53 -7.68 -27.25
C TYR A 898 1.18 -6.53 -26.31
N LEU A 899 2.13 -6.09 -25.50
CA LEU A 899 2.01 -4.96 -24.61
C LEU A 899 3.20 -4.05 -24.87
N ILE A 900 2.96 -2.75 -25.03
CA ILE A 900 4.00 -1.74 -25.09
C ILE A 900 3.55 -0.47 -24.37
N ASP A 901 4.35 0.00 -23.43
CA ASP A 901 4.26 1.32 -22.81
C ASP A 901 5.56 2.06 -23.14
N ARG A 902 5.48 3.01 -24.07
CA ARG A 902 6.62 3.75 -24.61
C ARG A 902 6.51 5.21 -24.19
N LYS A 903 7.52 5.72 -23.48
CA LYS A 903 7.64 7.11 -23.03
C LYS A 903 8.84 7.77 -23.71
N ILE A 904 8.56 8.74 -24.57
CA ILE A 904 9.58 9.57 -25.23
C ILE A 904 9.57 10.98 -24.63
N GLU A 905 10.69 11.68 -24.67
CA GLU A 905 10.79 13.08 -24.27
C GLU A 905 9.83 13.94 -25.10
N ARG A 906 9.20 14.92 -24.45
CA ARG A 906 8.19 15.76 -25.08
C ARG A 906 8.82 16.99 -25.73
N ASN A 907 8.92 16.99 -27.07
CA ASN A 907 9.30 18.16 -27.87
C ASN A 907 8.09 18.85 -28.51
N ALA A 908 8.12 20.19 -28.57
CA ALA A 908 7.01 20.99 -29.10
C ALA A 908 6.78 20.71 -30.60
N GLY A 909 5.74 19.94 -30.92
CA GLY A 909 5.23 19.74 -32.30
C GLY A 909 5.36 18.34 -32.88
N ASN A 910 5.93 17.36 -32.17
CA ASN A 910 6.04 15.97 -32.64
C ASN A 910 5.22 15.02 -31.75
N PHE A 911 4.05 14.58 -32.23
CA PHE A 911 3.30 13.49 -31.60
C PHE A 911 3.67 12.19 -32.30
N ASP A 912 4.60 11.42 -31.74
CA ASP A 912 4.82 10.05 -32.19
C ASP A 912 3.63 9.21 -31.72
N LEU A 913 2.63 9.00 -32.59
CA LEU A 913 1.48 8.14 -32.33
C LEU A 913 1.74 6.68 -32.68
N ASN A 914 2.96 6.33 -33.11
CA ASN A 914 3.28 4.98 -33.48
C ASN A 914 3.78 4.21 -32.24
N PRO A 915 2.94 3.40 -31.57
CA PRO A 915 3.40 2.59 -30.45
C PRO A 915 4.47 1.56 -30.87
N PHE A 916 4.57 1.24 -32.17
CA PHE A 916 5.51 0.26 -32.73
C PHE A 916 6.82 0.90 -33.24
N SER A 917 7.05 2.19 -32.97
CA SER A 917 8.28 2.88 -33.35
C SER A 917 9.51 2.23 -32.70
N THR A 918 10.54 1.97 -33.51
CA THR A 918 11.83 1.39 -33.07
C THR A 918 12.89 2.45 -32.80
N SER A 919 12.54 3.74 -32.87
CA SER A 919 13.49 4.83 -32.60
C SER A 919 13.99 4.79 -31.15
N GLU A 920 15.28 5.01 -30.94
CA GLU A 920 15.87 5.17 -29.59
C GLU A 920 16.04 6.65 -29.21
N ASN A 921 15.90 7.56 -30.18
CA ASN A 921 16.00 8.99 -29.92
C ASN A 921 14.92 9.40 -28.93
N GLU A 922 15.31 10.18 -27.91
CA GLU A 922 14.40 10.72 -26.90
C GLU A 922 13.67 9.64 -26.07
N LEU A 923 14.02 8.36 -26.18
CA LEU A 923 13.37 7.28 -25.44
C LEU A 923 13.81 7.28 -23.97
N LEU A 924 12.95 7.79 -23.09
CA LEU A 924 13.19 7.88 -21.65
C LEU A 924 12.77 6.61 -20.91
N GLY A 925 11.69 5.94 -21.34
CA GLY A 925 11.22 4.71 -20.71
C GLY A 925 10.47 3.80 -21.67
N LEU A 926 10.60 2.49 -21.46
CA LEU A 926 9.95 1.47 -22.30
C LEU A 926 9.58 0.25 -21.46
N ASN A 927 8.38 -0.28 -21.65
CA ASN A 927 8.01 -1.62 -21.22
C ASN A 927 7.31 -2.31 -22.39
N SER A 928 8.00 -3.23 -23.08
CA SER A 928 7.50 -3.92 -24.27
C SER A 928 7.58 -5.43 -24.10
N SER A 929 6.47 -6.13 -24.24
CA SER A 929 6.38 -7.58 -24.12
C SER A 929 5.52 -8.17 -25.23
N PHE A 930 6.11 -9.00 -26.07
CA PHE A 930 5.42 -9.84 -27.04
C PHE A 930 5.50 -11.31 -26.62
N ARG A 931 4.37 -11.98 -26.52
CA ARG A 931 4.28 -13.40 -26.20
C ARG A 931 3.30 -14.10 -27.14
N ASN A 932 3.77 -15.12 -27.84
CA ASN A 932 2.93 -16.03 -28.63
C ASN A 932 3.10 -17.45 -28.10
N SER A 933 1.99 -18.12 -27.78
CA SER A 933 1.97 -19.53 -27.41
C SER A 933 1.08 -20.30 -28.37
N LEU A 934 1.68 -21.17 -29.18
CA LEU A 934 1.01 -22.10 -30.08
C LEU A 934 0.98 -23.49 -29.44
N PHE A 935 -0.20 -24.09 -29.37
CA PHE A 935 -0.42 -25.40 -28.78
C PHE A 935 -0.96 -26.34 -29.85
N TYR A 936 -0.45 -27.57 -29.87
CA TYR A 936 -1.03 -28.70 -30.56
C TYR A 936 -1.46 -29.73 -29.52
N ASN A 937 -2.69 -30.26 -29.63
CA ASN A 937 -3.31 -31.15 -28.66
C ASN A 937 -3.25 -30.59 -27.22
N ARG A 938 -3.61 -29.31 -27.05
CA ARG A 938 -3.61 -28.62 -25.75
C ARG A 938 -4.34 -29.45 -24.69
N GLY A 939 -3.63 -29.77 -23.60
CA GLY A 939 -4.17 -30.48 -22.45
C GLY A 939 -4.45 -31.98 -22.64
N LYS A 940 -4.18 -32.58 -23.81
CA LYS A 940 -4.48 -34.00 -24.06
C LYS A 940 -3.35 -34.97 -23.70
N GLN A 941 -2.11 -34.48 -23.55
CA GLN A 941 -0.90 -35.29 -23.34
C GLN A 941 -0.67 -36.37 -24.41
N ASN A 942 -1.31 -36.25 -25.58
CA ASN A 942 -1.17 -37.17 -26.70
C ASN A 942 -0.44 -36.45 -27.83
N HIS A 943 0.88 -36.61 -27.87
CA HIS A 943 1.76 -35.83 -28.75
C HIS A 943 1.46 -34.33 -28.63
N SER A 944 1.29 -33.84 -27.39
CA SER A 944 1.05 -32.43 -27.12
C SER A 944 2.33 -31.65 -27.37
N VAL A 945 2.25 -30.58 -28.15
CA VAL A 945 3.37 -29.67 -28.42
C VAL A 945 2.95 -28.26 -28.00
N THR A 946 3.82 -27.56 -27.30
CA THR A 946 3.67 -26.13 -27.02
C THR A 946 4.92 -25.42 -27.52
N TYR A 947 4.74 -24.43 -28.39
CA TYR A 947 5.79 -23.52 -28.80
C TYR A 947 5.47 -22.14 -28.24
N THR A 948 6.39 -21.57 -27.48
CA THR A 948 6.27 -20.20 -26.94
C THR A 948 7.41 -19.35 -27.45
N TYR A 949 7.07 -18.21 -28.03
CA TYR A 949 7.99 -17.13 -28.37
C TYR A 949 7.75 -15.96 -27.42
N LEU A 950 8.82 -15.45 -26.83
CA LEU A 950 8.81 -14.31 -25.90
C LEU A 950 9.85 -13.29 -26.35
N ASN A 951 9.45 -12.03 -26.45
CA ASN A 951 10.37 -10.91 -26.63
C ASN A 951 9.98 -9.81 -25.64
N ASN A 952 10.82 -9.60 -24.65
CA ASN A 952 10.61 -8.63 -23.58
C ASN A 952 11.74 -7.60 -23.58
N ARG A 953 11.39 -6.33 -23.38
CA ARG A 953 12.34 -5.23 -23.23
C ARG A 953 11.81 -4.22 -22.23
N VAL A 954 12.63 -3.88 -21.23
CA VAL A 954 12.33 -2.88 -20.22
C VAL A 954 13.46 -1.86 -20.18
N LYS A 955 13.14 -0.59 -20.40
CA LYS A 955 14.05 0.54 -20.20
C LYS A 955 13.51 1.42 -19.07
N SER A 956 14.33 1.63 -18.05
CA SER A 956 14.01 2.45 -16.88
C SER A 956 14.98 3.63 -16.78
N LEU A 957 14.48 4.77 -16.25
CA LEU A 957 15.26 5.99 -16.07
C LEU A 957 15.55 6.20 -14.58
N LEU A 958 16.81 6.09 -14.20
CA LEU A 958 17.30 6.33 -12.84
C LEU A 958 18.03 7.68 -12.82
N SER A 959 18.21 8.26 -11.64
CA SER A 959 18.96 9.52 -11.49
C SER A 959 20.43 9.40 -11.92
N VAL A 960 20.96 8.17 -11.86
CA VAL A 960 22.31 7.80 -12.30
C VAL A 960 22.36 7.32 -13.75
N GLY A 961 21.32 7.50 -14.58
CA GLY A 961 21.28 7.08 -15.99
C GLY A 961 20.22 6.01 -16.30
N SER A 962 20.10 5.59 -17.56
CA SER A 962 19.10 4.60 -17.95
C SER A 962 19.64 3.16 -17.88
N GLN A 963 18.74 2.23 -17.58
CA GLN A 963 19.00 0.79 -17.59
C GLN A 963 18.01 0.08 -18.52
N ASP A 964 18.53 -0.63 -19.52
CA ASP A 964 17.79 -1.39 -20.54
C ASP A 964 18.05 -2.90 -20.37
N ALA A 965 16.98 -3.67 -20.15
CA ALA A 965 17.02 -5.12 -20.04
C ALA A 965 16.19 -5.75 -21.15
N LYS A 966 16.77 -6.68 -21.91
CA LYS A 966 16.11 -7.41 -23.00
C LYS A 966 16.15 -8.91 -22.76
N THR A 967 15.08 -9.60 -23.14
CA THR A 967 14.98 -11.06 -23.10
C THR A 967 14.21 -11.55 -24.32
N LEU A 968 14.90 -12.25 -25.20
CA LEU A 968 14.34 -12.95 -26.34
C LEU A 968 14.39 -14.45 -26.06
N SER A 969 13.29 -15.18 -26.23
CA SER A 969 13.25 -16.62 -25.96
C SER A 969 12.35 -17.38 -26.93
N HIS A 970 12.87 -18.50 -27.43
CA HIS A 970 12.13 -19.52 -28.16
C HIS A 970 12.08 -20.79 -27.31
N GLN A 971 10.90 -21.26 -26.96
CA GLN A 971 10.70 -22.43 -26.12
C GLN A 971 9.80 -23.45 -26.81
N GLY A 972 10.30 -24.65 -27.03
CA GLY A 972 9.53 -25.81 -27.49
C GLY A 972 9.35 -26.81 -26.35
N GLN A 973 8.13 -27.28 -26.14
CA GLN A 973 7.79 -28.32 -25.17
C GLN A 973 6.99 -29.40 -25.87
N TYR A 974 7.40 -30.65 -25.72
CA TYR A 974 6.71 -31.82 -26.22
C TYR A 974 6.35 -32.74 -25.06
N ALA A 975 5.15 -33.33 -25.11
CA ALA A 975 4.65 -34.28 -24.10
C ALA A 975 3.81 -35.38 -24.76
N HIS A 976 4.18 -36.64 -24.55
CA HIS A 976 3.42 -37.79 -25.05
C HIS A 976 3.31 -38.89 -24.01
N LEU A 977 2.06 -39.27 -23.71
CA LEU A 977 1.70 -40.28 -22.74
C LEU A 977 1.51 -41.65 -23.43
N ILE A 978 2.45 -42.56 -23.21
CA ILE A 978 2.46 -43.94 -23.70
C ILE A 978 1.79 -44.84 -22.67
N GLN A 979 0.82 -45.66 -23.12
CA GLN A 979 0.13 -46.67 -22.30
C GLN A 979 -0.47 -46.13 -20.97
N LYS A 980 -0.71 -44.82 -20.88
CA LYS A 980 -1.17 -44.11 -19.66
C LYS A 980 -0.19 -44.14 -18.48
N THR A 981 1.03 -44.64 -18.66
CA THR A 981 2.03 -44.83 -17.59
C THR A 981 3.36 -44.14 -17.87
N TRP A 982 3.79 -43.98 -19.13
CA TRP A 982 5.06 -43.32 -19.44
C TRP A 982 4.80 -41.99 -20.14
N LEU A 983 5.10 -40.88 -19.48
CA LEU A 983 5.04 -39.55 -20.07
C LEU A 983 6.44 -39.12 -20.50
N LEU A 984 6.68 -39.16 -21.81
CA LEU A 984 7.90 -38.63 -22.40
C LEU A 984 7.72 -37.14 -22.61
N SER A 985 8.62 -36.35 -22.01
CA SER A 985 8.65 -34.90 -22.14
C SER A 985 9.99 -34.46 -22.71
N PHE A 986 9.96 -33.43 -23.55
CA PHE A 986 11.17 -32.82 -24.08
C PHE A 986 11.00 -31.32 -24.11
N ALA A 987 11.94 -30.59 -23.53
CA ALA A 987 12.01 -29.14 -23.59
C ALA A 987 13.25 -28.71 -24.35
N GLY A 988 13.09 -27.77 -25.27
CA GLY A 988 14.18 -27.06 -25.92
C GLY A 988 13.97 -25.57 -25.75
N GLN A 989 15.01 -24.83 -25.37
CA GLN A 989 14.93 -23.38 -25.22
C GLN A 989 16.17 -22.71 -25.78
N THR A 990 15.98 -21.63 -26.53
CA THR A 990 17.05 -20.70 -26.90
C THR A 990 16.68 -19.34 -26.38
N THR A 991 17.57 -18.72 -25.62
CA THR A 991 17.32 -17.44 -24.96
C THR A 991 18.50 -16.50 -25.17
N GLU A 992 18.23 -15.23 -25.46
CA GLU A 992 19.20 -14.14 -25.41
C GLU A 992 18.73 -13.16 -24.34
N THR A 993 19.57 -12.95 -23.33
CA THR A 993 19.31 -11.95 -22.26
C THR A 993 20.40 -10.90 -22.28
N SER A 994 20.04 -9.62 -22.32
CA SER A 994 20.99 -8.53 -22.17
C SER A 994 20.55 -7.52 -21.12
N SER A 995 21.54 -6.90 -20.50
CA SER A 995 21.40 -5.78 -19.57
C SER A 995 22.41 -4.74 -19.99
N VAL A 996 21.97 -3.49 -20.16
CA VAL A 996 22.82 -2.35 -20.53
C VAL A 996 22.47 -1.18 -19.61
N SER A 997 23.47 -0.66 -18.92
CA SER A 997 23.44 0.56 -18.11
C SER A 997 24.30 1.62 -18.79
N ASP A 998 23.80 2.85 -18.84
CA ASP A 998 24.53 3.98 -19.43
C ASP A 998 25.76 4.38 -18.59
N THR A 999 25.72 4.15 -17.29
CA THR A 999 26.73 4.61 -16.33
C THR A 999 27.56 3.50 -15.72
N TYR A 1000 27.01 2.30 -15.59
CA TYR A 1000 27.68 1.18 -14.92
C TYR A 1000 27.98 0.05 -15.89
N GLY A 1001 29.15 0.13 -16.55
CA GLY A 1001 29.62 -0.92 -17.47
C GLY A 1001 29.74 -2.31 -16.83
N SER A 1002 29.98 -2.39 -15.51
CA SER A 1002 30.07 -3.65 -14.76
C SER A 1002 28.76 -4.45 -14.72
N LYS A 1003 27.61 -3.80 -14.96
CA LYS A 1003 26.29 -4.46 -15.07
C LYS A 1003 25.95 -4.92 -16.48
N ASN A 1004 26.80 -4.64 -17.46
CA ASN A 1004 26.49 -4.88 -18.85
C ASN A 1004 26.83 -6.32 -19.24
N TYR A 1005 25.84 -7.06 -19.74
CA TYR A 1005 26.05 -8.41 -20.28
C TYR A 1005 25.12 -8.68 -21.47
N THR A 1006 25.50 -9.65 -22.30
CA THR A 1006 24.65 -10.20 -23.36
C THR A 1006 24.90 -11.70 -23.43
N ILE A 1007 23.99 -12.47 -22.83
CA ILE A 1007 24.15 -13.91 -22.63
C ILE A 1007 23.23 -14.64 -23.62
N ASN A 1008 23.84 -15.43 -24.51
CA ASN A 1008 23.12 -16.36 -25.36
C ASN A 1008 23.12 -17.72 -24.67
N SER A 1009 21.93 -18.30 -24.49
CA SER A 1009 21.73 -19.58 -23.85
C SER A 1009 20.98 -20.55 -24.75
N TYR A 1010 21.47 -21.79 -24.81
CA TYR A 1010 20.79 -22.92 -25.43
C TYR A 1010 20.56 -23.99 -24.36
N LEU A 1011 19.34 -24.50 -24.23
CA LEU A 1011 18.96 -25.52 -23.27
C LEU A 1011 18.21 -26.67 -23.96
N LEU A 1012 18.61 -27.90 -23.65
CA LEU A 1012 17.90 -29.13 -24.00
C LEU A 1012 17.60 -29.93 -22.75
N GLY A 1013 16.34 -30.31 -22.55
CA GLY A 1013 15.85 -31.01 -21.36
C GLY A 1013 14.94 -32.20 -21.70
N PRO A 1014 15.47 -33.37 -22.09
CA PRO A 1014 14.71 -34.60 -22.07
C PRO A 1014 14.31 -35.00 -20.64
N LYS A 1015 13.06 -35.41 -20.47
CA LYS A 1015 12.50 -35.90 -19.22
C LYS A 1015 11.62 -37.12 -19.46
N VAL A 1016 11.85 -38.18 -18.70
CA VAL A 1016 11.01 -39.38 -18.70
C VAL A 1016 10.29 -39.44 -17.37
N SER A 1017 8.96 -39.44 -17.42
CA SER A 1017 8.08 -39.51 -16.26
C SER A 1017 7.36 -40.86 -16.24
N TYR A 1018 7.53 -41.65 -15.19
CA TYR A 1018 6.70 -42.81 -14.89
C TYR A 1018 5.52 -42.38 -14.02
N ILE A 1019 4.31 -42.41 -14.58
CA ILE A 1019 3.04 -42.14 -13.94
C ILE A 1019 2.52 -43.46 -13.37
N PHE A 1020 2.73 -43.68 -12.08
CA PHE A 1020 2.18 -44.82 -11.34
C PHE A 1020 0.65 -44.73 -11.24
N SER A 1021 0.13 -43.50 -11.08
CA SER A 1021 -1.31 -43.23 -11.03
C SER A 1021 -1.55 -41.74 -11.34
N ARG A 1022 -2.83 -41.31 -11.39
CA ARG A 1022 -3.17 -39.87 -11.49
C ARG A 1022 -2.54 -39.02 -10.39
N ASN A 1023 -2.16 -39.64 -9.28
CA ASN A 1023 -1.65 -38.95 -8.12
C ASN A 1023 -0.19 -39.29 -7.83
N ALA A 1024 0.52 -40.06 -8.65
CA ALA A 1024 1.90 -40.43 -8.36
C ALA A 1024 2.73 -40.51 -9.64
N SER A 1025 3.80 -39.72 -9.70
CA SER A 1025 4.77 -39.72 -10.79
C SER A 1025 6.21 -39.70 -10.27
N TRP A 1026 7.10 -40.29 -11.04
CA TRP A 1026 8.54 -40.19 -10.84
C TRP A 1026 9.20 -39.81 -12.15
N ASP A 1027 10.06 -38.81 -12.10
CA ASP A 1027 10.71 -38.21 -13.25
C ASP A 1027 12.22 -38.41 -13.14
N VAL A 1028 12.84 -38.76 -14.27
CA VAL A 1028 14.29 -38.64 -14.47
C VAL A 1028 14.49 -37.65 -15.62
N PHE A 1029 15.33 -36.66 -15.39
CA PHE A 1029 15.59 -35.61 -16.37
C PHE A 1029 17.08 -35.32 -16.49
N TYR A 1030 17.47 -34.92 -17.68
CA TYR A 1030 18.80 -34.43 -17.98
C TYR A 1030 18.65 -33.11 -18.70
N GLU A 1031 19.35 -32.07 -18.24
CA GLU A 1031 19.40 -30.77 -18.90
C GLU A 1031 20.84 -30.48 -19.32
N TYR A 1032 21.00 -30.10 -20.57
CA TYR A 1032 22.24 -29.58 -21.11
C TYR A 1032 22.03 -28.11 -21.45
N GLN A 1033 22.85 -27.23 -20.88
CA GLN A 1033 22.76 -25.80 -21.10
C GLN A 1033 24.13 -25.22 -21.47
N ASP A 1034 24.21 -24.50 -22.58
CA ASP A 1034 25.38 -23.72 -23.01
C ASP A 1034 25.03 -22.24 -22.91
N LYS A 1035 25.72 -21.49 -22.05
CA LYS A 1035 25.59 -20.02 -21.91
C LYS A 1035 26.89 -19.35 -22.31
N LYS A 1036 26.82 -18.31 -23.13
CA LYS A 1036 27.98 -17.54 -23.58
C LYS A 1036 27.68 -16.05 -23.48
N ASN A 1037 28.46 -15.33 -22.68
CA ASN A 1037 28.47 -13.87 -22.71
C ASN A 1037 29.16 -13.39 -24.00
N LYS A 1038 28.60 -12.36 -24.64
CA LYS A 1038 29.08 -11.81 -25.90
C LYS A 1038 29.87 -10.52 -25.75
N ILE A 1039 29.84 -9.94 -24.54
CA ILE A 1039 30.57 -8.72 -24.17
C ILE A 1039 31.35 -8.97 -22.88
N GLY A 1040 32.05 -7.95 -22.36
CA GLY A 1040 32.83 -8.10 -21.13
C GLY A 1040 33.99 -9.09 -21.31
N GLU A 1041 34.16 -10.01 -20.36
CA GLU A 1041 35.24 -11.01 -20.38
C GLU A 1041 34.93 -12.25 -21.23
N LEU A 1042 33.81 -12.23 -21.97
CA LEU A 1042 33.38 -13.35 -22.83
C LEU A 1042 33.22 -14.67 -22.05
N GLU A 1043 32.67 -14.59 -20.86
CA GLU A 1043 32.48 -15.72 -19.96
C GLU A 1043 31.63 -16.81 -20.63
N THR A 1044 31.97 -18.07 -20.37
CA THR A 1044 31.24 -19.23 -20.90
C THR A 1044 30.88 -20.20 -19.78
N LEU A 1045 29.70 -20.80 -19.87
CA LEU A 1045 29.22 -21.83 -18.95
C LEU A 1045 28.62 -22.97 -19.76
N LEU A 1046 29.25 -24.13 -19.69
CA LEU A 1046 28.62 -25.38 -20.09
C LEU A 1046 28.11 -26.08 -18.83
N GLN A 1047 26.79 -26.05 -18.66
CA GLN A 1047 26.11 -26.64 -17.52
C GLN A 1047 25.44 -27.95 -17.92
N GLN A 1048 25.73 -29.00 -17.17
CA GLN A 1048 25.01 -30.26 -17.27
C GLN A 1048 24.29 -30.52 -15.95
N ARG A 1049 23.00 -30.80 -16.00
CA ARG A 1049 22.18 -31.10 -14.83
C ARG A 1049 21.54 -32.46 -15.02
N LEU A 1050 21.92 -33.42 -14.19
CA LEU A 1050 21.22 -34.70 -14.08
C LEU A 1050 20.38 -34.68 -12.81
N GLY A 1051 19.10 -34.97 -12.92
CA GLY A 1051 18.24 -34.97 -11.76
C GLY A 1051 17.12 -35.99 -11.82
N THR A 1052 16.55 -36.20 -10.64
CA THR A 1052 15.35 -36.99 -10.48
C THR A 1052 14.37 -36.22 -9.59
N SER A 1053 13.09 -36.29 -9.91
CA SER A 1053 12.04 -35.75 -9.07
C SER A 1053 10.91 -36.75 -8.92
N PHE A 1054 10.11 -36.59 -7.88
CA PHE A 1054 8.88 -37.35 -7.74
C PHE A 1054 7.77 -36.42 -7.30
N SER A 1055 6.55 -36.78 -7.65
CA SER A 1055 5.34 -36.19 -7.10
C SER A 1055 4.43 -37.32 -6.63
N TYR A 1056 3.89 -37.20 -5.43
CA TYR A 1056 2.99 -38.18 -4.85
C TYR A 1056 1.89 -37.43 -4.11
N ALA A 1057 0.65 -37.68 -4.46
CA ALA A 1057 -0.55 -37.21 -3.82
C ALA A 1057 -1.34 -38.46 -3.37
N SER A 1058 -1.58 -38.59 -2.09
CA SER A 1058 -2.42 -39.64 -1.54
C SER A 1058 -3.87 -39.18 -1.55
N GLU A 1059 -4.81 -40.12 -1.71
CA GLU A 1059 -6.23 -39.88 -1.46
C GLU A 1059 -6.49 -39.38 -0.02
N LYS A 1060 -5.58 -39.69 0.90
CA LYS A 1060 -5.58 -39.18 2.29
C LYS A 1060 -4.99 -37.78 2.43
N LYS A 1061 -5.09 -36.94 1.39
CA LYS A 1061 -4.67 -35.51 1.38
C LYS A 1061 -3.23 -35.29 1.84
N PHE A 1062 -2.33 -36.17 1.42
CA PHE A 1062 -0.89 -36.03 1.64
C PHE A 1062 -0.22 -35.82 0.30
N THR A 1063 0.53 -34.75 0.11
CA THR A 1063 1.28 -34.48 -1.11
C THR A 1063 2.77 -34.39 -0.78
N ALA A 1064 3.60 -35.17 -1.43
CA ALA A 1064 5.05 -35.11 -1.34
C ALA A 1064 5.63 -34.89 -2.72
N SER A 1065 6.57 -33.95 -2.84
CA SER A 1065 7.37 -33.79 -4.03
C SER A 1065 8.82 -33.56 -3.63
N GLY A 1066 9.73 -34.30 -4.25
CA GLY A 1066 11.15 -34.12 -4.03
C GLY A 1066 11.87 -33.97 -5.35
N GLU A 1067 13.00 -33.29 -5.33
CA GLU A 1067 13.91 -33.15 -6.46
C GLU A 1067 15.34 -33.23 -5.96
N PHE A 1068 16.16 -34.00 -6.65
CA PHE A 1068 17.60 -34.04 -6.48
C PHE A 1068 18.24 -33.75 -7.83
N SER A 1069 19.17 -32.80 -7.87
CA SER A 1069 19.88 -32.37 -9.08
C SER A 1069 21.38 -32.30 -8.80
N LEU A 1070 22.17 -32.94 -9.66
CA LEU A 1070 23.62 -32.78 -9.75
C LEU A 1070 23.93 -31.90 -10.94
N TYR A 1071 24.55 -30.75 -10.68
CA TYR A 1071 25.06 -29.82 -11.67
C TYR A 1071 26.56 -30.00 -11.82
N LYS A 1072 27.02 -29.99 -13.07
CA LYS A 1072 28.42 -29.77 -13.43
C LYS A 1072 28.48 -28.46 -14.21
N ASN A 1073 29.06 -27.44 -13.60
CA ASN A 1073 29.25 -26.11 -14.16
C ASN A 1073 30.68 -25.98 -14.68
N ASP A 1074 30.90 -26.22 -15.97
CA ASP A 1074 32.20 -25.94 -16.59
C ASP A 1074 32.23 -24.45 -16.98
N PHE A 1075 32.47 -23.58 -15.98
CA PHE A 1075 32.54 -22.13 -16.13
C PHE A 1075 33.96 -21.66 -16.48
N LYS A 1076 34.08 -20.68 -17.39
CA LYS A 1076 35.34 -19.99 -17.72
C LYS A 1076 35.10 -18.48 -17.72
N GLY A 1077 35.85 -17.75 -16.89
CA GLY A 1077 35.72 -16.30 -16.70
C GLY A 1077 35.88 -15.93 -15.21
N THR A 1078 35.75 -14.66 -14.88
CA THR A 1078 35.75 -14.18 -13.49
C THR A 1078 34.38 -14.40 -12.84
N GLU A 1079 34.33 -15.00 -11.64
CA GLU A 1079 33.05 -15.30 -10.95
C GLU A 1079 32.42 -14.07 -10.28
N THR A 1080 33.18 -12.98 -10.12
CA THR A 1080 32.75 -11.71 -9.49
C THR A 1080 32.26 -10.70 -10.51
N THR A 1081 31.52 -11.13 -11.54
CA THR A 1081 30.88 -10.23 -12.52
C THR A 1081 29.36 -10.39 -12.51
N ALA A 1082 28.62 -9.36 -12.90
CA ALA A 1082 27.17 -9.45 -13.05
C ALA A 1082 26.77 -10.54 -14.06
N ALA A 1083 27.55 -10.70 -15.14
CA ALA A 1083 27.36 -11.75 -16.14
C ALA A 1083 27.52 -13.14 -15.53
N ALA A 1084 28.60 -13.38 -14.78
CA ALA A 1084 28.86 -14.64 -14.10
C ALA A 1084 27.75 -14.98 -13.10
N TYR A 1085 27.31 -13.99 -12.32
CA TYR A 1085 26.22 -14.15 -11.37
C TYR A 1085 24.91 -14.59 -12.06
N GLN A 1086 24.56 -13.96 -13.18
CA GLN A 1086 23.38 -14.32 -13.97
C GLN A 1086 23.52 -15.70 -14.67
N MET A 1087 24.74 -16.06 -15.09
CA MET A 1087 25.02 -17.36 -15.72
C MET A 1087 24.96 -18.51 -14.70
N LEU A 1088 25.56 -18.34 -13.53
CA LEU A 1088 25.65 -19.36 -12.49
C LEU A 1088 24.42 -19.43 -11.57
N GLN A 1089 23.58 -18.38 -11.55
CA GLN A 1089 22.36 -18.30 -10.72
C GLN A 1089 22.63 -18.60 -9.24
N GLY A 1090 23.73 -18.06 -8.71
CA GLY A 1090 24.17 -18.24 -7.32
C GLY A 1090 24.82 -19.60 -7.00
N LEU A 1091 25.04 -20.47 -7.98
CA LEU A 1091 25.91 -21.65 -7.86
C LEU A 1091 27.39 -21.29 -8.13
N GLN A 1092 28.32 -22.21 -7.86
CA GLN A 1092 29.76 -22.01 -8.13
C GLN A 1092 30.20 -22.77 -9.38
N SER A 1093 31.40 -22.49 -9.89
CA SER A 1093 32.05 -23.36 -10.89
C SER A 1093 32.33 -24.76 -10.30
N GLY A 1094 32.38 -25.78 -11.16
CA GLY A 1094 32.59 -27.17 -10.77
C GLY A 1094 31.30 -27.91 -10.40
N GLN A 1095 31.41 -28.87 -9.47
CA GLN A 1095 30.27 -29.72 -9.08
C GLN A 1095 29.39 -29.04 -8.03
N ASN A 1096 28.07 -29.00 -8.30
CA ASN A 1096 27.09 -28.50 -7.36
C ASN A 1096 25.95 -29.51 -7.19
N LEU A 1097 25.59 -29.81 -5.97
CA LEU A 1097 24.46 -30.66 -5.61
C LEU A 1097 23.36 -29.78 -5.06
N THR A 1098 22.13 -29.96 -5.52
CA THR A 1098 20.96 -29.35 -4.91
C THR A 1098 19.90 -30.41 -4.67
N TRP A 1099 19.21 -30.32 -3.53
CA TRP A 1099 18.06 -31.17 -3.25
C TRP A 1099 16.97 -30.35 -2.60
N ARG A 1100 15.72 -30.70 -2.91
CA ARG A 1100 14.54 -30.08 -2.36
C ARG A 1100 13.51 -31.15 -2.05
N LEU A 1101 12.81 -30.99 -0.95
CA LEU A 1101 11.74 -31.86 -0.50
C LEU A 1101 10.62 -30.99 0.04
N LEU A 1102 9.45 -31.06 -0.60
CA LEU A 1102 8.21 -30.45 -0.14
C LEU A 1102 7.27 -31.57 0.31
N LEU A 1103 6.83 -31.53 1.56
CA LEU A 1103 5.82 -32.42 2.12
C LEU A 1103 4.67 -31.57 2.61
N GLN A 1104 3.50 -31.74 2.03
CA GLN A 1104 2.26 -31.16 2.53
C GLN A 1104 1.30 -32.27 2.97
N LYS A 1105 0.63 -32.07 4.09
CA LYS A 1105 -0.36 -33.01 4.61
C LYS A 1105 -1.51 -32.27 5.23
N ASN A 1106 -2.72 -32.54 4.78
CA ASN A 1106 -3.91 -32.13 5.50
C ASN A 1106 -4.09 -33.11 6.67
N LEU A 1107 -3.73 -32.65 7.87
CA LEU A 1107 -3.91 -33.40 9.11
C LEU A 1107 -5.40 -33.55 9.43
N THR A 1108 -6.21 -32.53 9.09
CA THR A 1108 -7.68 -32.55 9.22
C THR A 1108 -8.32 -31.80 8.04
N GLN A 1109 -9.65 -31.56 8.07
CA GLN A 1109 -10.29 -30.67 7.09
C GLN A 1109 -9.90 -29.19 7.28
N PHE A 1110 -9.36 -28.84 8.45
CA PHE A 1110 -9.08 -27.47 8.89
C PHE A 1110 -7.61 -27.25 9.20
N LEU A 1111 -6.73 -28.22 8.94
CA LEU A 1111 -5.34 -28.15 9.36
C LEU A 1111 -4.43 -28.84 8.36
N ASP A 1112 -3.49 -28.08 7.81
CA ASP A 1112 -2.46 -28.52 6.90
C ASP A 1112 -1.08 -28.25 7.51
N ILE A 1113 -0.15 -29.17 7.28
CA ILE A 1113 1.28 -28.97 7.54
C ILE A 1113 2.00 -28.97 6.20
N ASN A 1114 2.93 -28.05 6.01
CA ASN A 1114 3.83 -27.93 4.88
C ASN A 1114 5.27 -27.90 5.39
N ILE A 1115 6.10 -28.81 4.92
CA ILE A 1115 7.52 -28.91 5.23
C ILE A 1115 8.25 -28.69 3.93
N ASN A 1116 9.02 -27.61 3.82
CA ASN A 1116 9.90 -27.37 2.69
C ASN A 1116 11.35 -27.42 3.19
N TYR A 1117 12.09 -28.41 2.72
CA TYR A 1117 13.50 -28.58 2.98
C TYR A 1117 14.27 -28.43 1.68
N GLN A 1118 15.27 -27.57 1.66
CA GLN A 1118 16.19 -27.41 0.55
C GLN A 1118 17.62 -27.46 1.06
N GLY A 1119 18.52 -27.97 0.25
CA GLY A 1119 19.93 -27.86 0.52
C GLY A 1119 20.74 -27.80 -0.76
N ARG A 1120 21.92 -27.23 -0.63
CA ARG A 1120 22.90 -27.09 -1.70
C ARG A 1120 24.29 -27.35 -1.18
N LYS A 1121 25.16 -27.91 -2.02
CA LYS A 1121 26.57 -28.10 -1.72
C LYS A 1121 27.37 -27.87 -2.99
N SER A 1122 28.34 -26.97 -2.95
CA SER A 1122 29.33 -26.82 -4.01
C SER A 1122 30.59 -27.60 -3.66
N GLU A 1123 31.50 -27.74 -4.61
CA GLU A 1123 32.72 -28.54 -4.45
C GLU A 1123 33.62 -28.07 -3.30
N THR A 1124 33.76 -26.75 -3.14
CA THR A 1124 34.63 -26.12 -2.13
C THR A 1124 33.89 -25.67 -0.87
N SER A 1125 32.56 -25.65 -0.90
CA SER A 1125 31.74 -25.12 0.20
C SER A 1125 31.15 -26.22 1.09
N LYS A 1126 30.90 -25.88 2.36
CA LYS A 1126 30.11 -26.74 3.24
C LYS A 1126 28.68 -26.81 2.71
N ALA A 1127 28.01 -27.96 2.91
CA ALA A 1127 26.61 -28.10 2.53
C ALA A 1127 25.77 -27.08 3.32
N ILE A 1128 24.96 -26.31 2.61
CA ILE A 1128 23.99 -25.36 3.15
C ILE A 1128 22.63 -26.04 3.17
N HIS A 1129 21.97 -26.00 4.33
CA HIS A 1129 20.68 -26.62 4.57
C HIS A 1129 19.72 -25.54 5.07
N THR A 1130 18.53 -25.49 4.47
CA THR A 1130 17.44 -24.62 4.91
C THR A 1130 16.16 -25.46 4.98
N GLY A 1131 15.64 -25.64 6.19
CA GLY A 1131 14.38 -26.32 6.44
C GLY A 1131 13.34 -25.32 6.93
N SER A 1132 12.13 -25.41 6.40
CA SER A 1132 10.98 -24.64 6.87
C SER A 1132 9.82 -25.59 7.16
N VAL A 1133 9.19 -25.39 8.31
CA VAL A 1133 7.97 -26.10 8.69
C VAL A 1133 6.91 -25.05 8.91
N GLN A 1134 5.82 -25.16 8.15
CA GLN A 1134 4.68 -24.27 8.16
C GLN A 1134 3.44 -25.07 8.52
N LEU A 1135 2.66 -24.58 9.47
CA LEU A 1135 1.42 -25.18 9.91
C LEU A 1135 0.32 -24.16 9.64
N ARG A 1136 -0.67 -24.54 8.83
CA ARG A 1136 -1.77 -23.68 8.40
C ARG A 1136 -3.09 -24.29 8.84
N ALA A 1137 -3.84 -23.58 9.68
CA ALA A 1137 -5.21 -23.92 9.97
C ALA A 1137 -6.16 -23.08 9.12
N TYR A 1138 -7.20 -23.69 8.59
CA TYR A 1138 -8.29 -23.05 7.86
C TYR A 1138 -9.53 -22.99 8.73
N PHE A 1139 -10.28 -21.91 8.60
CA PHE A 1139 -11.51 -21.68 9.35
C PHE A 1139 -12.75 -21.74 8.48
#